data_AF-A0A158PH95-F1
#
_entry.id   AF-A0A158PH95-F1
#
_cell.length_a   1.000
_cell.length_b   1.000
_cell.length_c   1.000
_cell.angle_alpha   90.00
_cell.angle_beta   90.00
_cell.angle_gamma   90.00
#
_symmetry.space_group_name_H-M   'P 1'
#
loop_
_entity.id
_entity.type
_entity.pdbx_description
1 polymer ?
#
loop_
_entity_poly.entity_id
_entity_poly.type
_entity_poly.pdbx_seq_one_letter_code
_entity_poly.pdbx_strand_id
1 'polypeptide(L)'
;MLSIIYYRVMRTDFRMGMVKEDGDGLAERVEEDESHNRSDICRSFKVIKSEPIDDYEEDSESVPPRVKHKRQCAEVAMKRIKLEIQPSQPDGVKDRKNGGDSREGSCERSDCALQKSCSLSINSNCLKTLTDACGKNFYHITKGEHVCGDQLLPYWLECPLCKKFRKLDLDPMVVISTSDIENFRCIDCSIPEDKLATDARHPNWILSASVAPLLHNSPSLHYLRDHYYLDEVGVSPTVANYPYLTALPSSSFMAPFHIPEEPMAFCVRPDVMEYDEVKRFPQYSAEPIIYLGLRNHIISLWNMNPIEYLTLEYCKNHLISRGLCRVWQIQELRKIYEYLNMKSIVNIGLVKVPAPLVTKFRRSPSVIVIGGGISGLAAARQLRSLGTKVILLEAKNRPGGRMHDDLSLGIPVGRGAQLITGMINNPIVIMCNQANISYRPLHRECAMMDSVLGKVMNHRVDRIADEHWNCIHDILGHWRSHTKGPDRSLMGQFNMTASSMGLKMAMPRRPDQKKRRSGGFGGINFNKLLGGSGASTVDLFVVAVVSVVSTFFVMRFFVSQPATVQKLQFVSTYNHTQLYKARILDNKDIEFDFLLVSDLDRESKVSSKLWQSLTKRGILRISADRAKAFVEWKTDGDFFLNTEISSGGRAMELSDLAVFDGRLLSVDDRTGIIYEITNNEAYPWVFLSDGPGNVAKGFKGEWLTIKGEHLYVGGLGKVRFLFQEWTTTEGEYVNDNPMWVKVVSCNGEVKHVSWRDVFIKVRSAAGIEYPGYMIHEAVQWSNFHQKWFFLPRRVSNEKYSEAKDETRGGNLLIICDEPLSTCEVVRVGELNHLARGFSAFQFIPGTDDNLIMALKSEEKDGKAVTSYVTVFDINGNVILEDTSVNKQINIAHKKLIKGARLKWGDAYERAFQFNLGNAEFSCGAKLDDVSWRHWDQNEAVNQFAGAHALLTDGCTELIGRLTEGLDIRYEHEVTSVEWARTKKTVTVTCQNGKRFVADKALLALPLAVLQKHRVKFIPKLPDKKTKAMKFIGAGLIEKVAVRFPYCFWNSLLKKDGTLDYFSHAPRKSSDRGLFNMFYDFSRRDANGVAPFYVLMSYVCGDSVNVVNLYNDEEITKMFVDTLRQLFPKEDIPDPEGAVVTRWGSDPHIGMSYSYVRVGGTGAHYDALAAPVDGKLYFAGEVKLQHTLICSCSVT
;
A
#
# COMPACT_ATOMS: atom_id res chain seq x y z
N MET A 1 -29.12 -4.22 -13.94
CA MET A 1 -29.83 -5.45 -13.49
C MET A 1 -29.29 -6.70 -14.19
N LEU A 2 -29.79 -7.91 -13.89
CA LEU A 2 -29.43 -9.15 -14.61
C LEU A 2 -30.70 -9.85 -15.13
N SER A 3 -30.62 -10.51 -16.30
CA SER A 3 -31.63 -11.46 -16.83
C SER A 3 -31.04 -12.87 -17.00
N ILE A 4 -31.87 -13.93 -17.15
CA ILE A 4 -31.48 -15.33 -17.20
C ILE A 4 -32.13 -16.15 -18.34
N ILE A 5 -31.38 -17.10 -18.93
CA ILE A 5 -31.92 -18.18 -19.80
C ILE A 5 -31.08 -19.46 -19.78
N TYR A 6 -31.71 -20.62 -20.06
CA TYR A 6 -30.99 -21.90 -20.22
C TYR A 6 -30.41 -22.06 -21.64
N TYR A 7 -29.18 -22.57 -21.76
CA TYR A 7 -28.48 -22.66 -23.05
C TYR A 7 -27.45 -23.82 -23.10
N ARG A 8 -26.89 -24.12 -24.29
CA ARG A 8 -25.90 -25.17 -24.57
C ARG A 8 -24.69 -24.53 -25.24
N VAL A 9 -23.50 -24.96 -24.84
CA VAL A 9 -22.26 -24.64 -25.56
C VAL A 9 -22.28 -25.38 -26.89
N MET A 10 -22.37 -24.68 -28.03
CA MET A 10 -21.96 -25.25 -29.31
C MET A 10 -20.46 -25.52 -29.22
N ARG A 11 -20.07 -26.79 -29.03
CA ARG A 11 -18.72 -27.23 -29.37
C ARG A 11 -18.61 -27.17 -30.89
N THR A 12 -17.67 -26.37 -31.38
CA THR A 12 -17.17 -26.46 -32.75
C THR A 12 -16.44 -27.79 -32.93
N ASP A 13 -17.19 -28.86 -33.21
CA ASP A 13 -16.67 -30.06 -33.86
C ASP A 13 -17.17 -30.05 -35.32
N PHE A 14 -16.56 -29.20 -36.15
CA PHE A 14 -16.61 -29.40 -37.60
C PHE A 14 -15.56 -30.45 -37.95
N ARG A 15 -16.01 -31.70 -38.06
CA ARG A 15 -15.27 -32.78 -38.74
C ARG A 15 -15.16 -32.41 -40.22
N MET A 16 -13.96 -32.09 -40.68
CA MET A 16 -13.58 -32.22 -42.09
C MET A 16 -12.79 -33.52 -42.29
N GLY A 17 -13.26 -34.30 -43.26
CA GLY A 17 -12.63 -35.37 -44.03
C GLY A 17 -11.37 -36.05 -43.49
N MET A 18 -11.51 -37.36 -43.23
CA MET A 18 -10.41 -38.32 -43.23
C MET A 18 -9.74 -38.37 -44.61
N VAL A 19 -8.43 -38.23 -44.65
CA VAL A 19 -7.56 -38.91 -45.61
C VAL A 19 -6.46 -39.60 -44.78
N LYS A 20 -6.35 -40.92 -44.98
CA LYS A 20 -5.32 -41.79 -44.41
C LYS A 20 -3.96 -41.44 -45.01
N GLU A 21 -2.91 -41.52 -44.21
CA GLU A 21 -1.64 -42.07 -44.66
C GLU A 21 -0.86 -42.64 -43.47
N ASP A 22 -0.34 -43.84 -43.69
CA ASP A 22 0.36 -44.71 -42.77
C ASP A 22 1.78 -44.22 -42.45
N GLY A 23 2.38 -44.69 -41.35
CA GLY A 23 3.81 -44.48 -41.10
C GLY A 23 4.27 -44.83 -39.70
N ASP A 24 4.88 -46.00 -39.58
CA ASP A 24 5.44 -46.66 -38.41
C ASP A 24 6.46 -45.86 -37.56
N GLY A 25 6.59 -46.29 -36.30
CA GLY A 25 7.93 -46.75 -35.87
C GLY A 25 8.61 -46.02 -34.70
N LEU A 26 8.91 -46.83 -33.69
CA LEU A 26 10.08 -46.80 -32.79
C LEU A 26 9.99 -46.04 -31.47
N ALA A 27 9.75 -46.85 -30.44
CA ALA A 27 10.25 -46.69 -29.09
C ALA A 27 11.77 -46.90 -29.04
N GLU A 28 12.46 -46.20 -28.13
CA GLU A 28 13.64 -46.74 -27.46
C GLU A 28 13.85 -46.08 -26.08
N ARG A 29 14.04 -46.95 -25.08
CA ARG A 29 14.59 -46.70 -23.73
C ARG A 29 16.12 -46.70 -23.82
N VAL A 30 16.80 -46.17 -22.78
CA VAL A 30 18.04 -46.67 -22.09
C VAL A 30 18.46 -45.55 -21.10
N GLU A 31 18.28 -45.74 -19.78
CA GLU A 31 19.28 -46.07 -18.72
C GLU A 31 20.39 -45.00 -18.57
N GLU A 32 20.45 -44.26 -17.45
CA GLU A 32 21.15 -44.58 -16.19
C GLU A 32 22.66 -44.89 -16.37
N ASP A 33 23.52 -43.98 -15.90
CA ASP A 33 24.67 -44.39 -15.09
C ASP A 33 25.27 -43.23 -14.26
N GLU A 34 25.58 -43.55 -13.01
CA GLU A 34 26.26 -42.73 -12.03
C GLU A 34 27.79 -42.91 -12.08
N SER A 35 28.51 -41.88 -11.61
CA SER A 35 29.53 -42.00 -10.54
C SER A 35 30.93 -41.38 -10.80
N HIS A 36 31.49 -40.86 -9.70
CA HIS A 36 32.89 -40.47 -9.40
C HIS A 36 33.46 -39.21 -10.10
N ASN A 37 34.21 -38.28 -9.49
CA ASN A 37 34.94 -38.27 -8.22
C ASN A 37 35.28 -36.81 -7.79
N ARG A 38 35.61 -36.62 -6.50
CA ARG A 38 36.14 -35.37 -5.89
C ARG A 38 37.60 -35.12 -6.27
N SER A 39 38.00 -33.86 -6.51
CA SER A 39 39.06 -33.10 -5.77
C SER A 39 39.71 -31.98 -6.61
N ASP A 40 39.85 -30.80 -5.99
CA ASP A 40 40.95 -29.83 -6.10
C ASP A 40 41.14 -28.93 -7.36
N ILE A 41 40.85 -27.62 -7.23
CA ILE A 41 41.82 -26.49 -7.25
C ILE A 41 41.15 -25.13 -7.56
N CYS A 42 41.54 -24.14 -6.75
CA CYS A 42 41.26 -22.71 -6.82
C CYS A 42 41.59 -22.00 -8.16
N ARG A 43 40.97 -20.80 -8.29
CA ARG A 43 41.27 -19.64 -9.16
C ARG A 43 40.62 -19.64 -10.55
N SER A 44 39.55 -18.84 -10.70
CA SER A 44 39.47 -17.72 -11.66
C SER A 44 38.03 -17.17 -11.78
N PHE A 45 37.66 -16.18 -10.94
CA PHE A 45 36.54 -15.30 -11.26
C PHE A 45 37.08 -14.05 -11.96
N LYS A 46 36.97 -14.03 -13.30
CA LYS A 46 37.18 -12.84 -14.12
C LYS A 46 35.92 -12.00 -14.12
N VAL A 47 36.06 -10.79 -13.58
CA VAL A 47 35.15 -9.65 -13.72
C VAL A 47 34.88 -9.39 -15.21
N ILE A 48 33.62 -9.48 -15.63
CA ILE A 48 33.17 -9.03 -16.95
C ILE A 48 32.83 -7.54 -16.82
N LYS A 49 33.62 -6.71 -17.51
CA LYS A 49 33.39 -5.27 -17.72
C LYS A 49 32.13 -5.07 -18.58
N SER A 50 31.23 -4.20 -18.14
CA SER A 50 30.19 -3.60 -18.98
C SER A 50 30.76 -2.35 -19.67
N GLU A 51 30.76 -2.36 -21.00
CA GLU A 51 31.03 -1.20 -21.87
C GLU A 51 29.72 -0.40 -22.14
N PRO A 52 29.84 0.89 -22.52
CA PRO A 52 28.76 1.87 -22.47
C PRO A 52 27.85 1.84 -23.71
N ILE A 53 26.59 2.25 -23.53
CA ILE A 53 25.64 2.51 -24.63
C ILE A 53 25.36 4.02 -24.64
N ASP A 54 25.63 4.64 -25.80
CA ASP A 54 25.38 6.04 -26.12
C ASP A 54 23.89 6.32 -26.45
N ASP A 55 23.43 7.44 -25.91
CA ASP A 55 22.50 8.47 -26.40
C ASP A 55 21.34 8.13 -27.35
N TYR A 56 20.12 8.38 -26.86
CA TYR A 56 19.03 9.01 -27.62
C TYR A 56 18.40 10.13 -26.80
N GLU A 57 18.15 11.24 -27.50
CA GLU A 57 17.76 12.57 -27.05
C GLU A 57 16.37 12.61 -26.37
N GLU A 58 16.29 13.30 -25.22
CA GLU A 58 15.04 13.83 -24.68
C GLU A 58 15.26 15.25 -24.13
N ASP A 59 14.21 16.05 -24.29
CA ASP A 59 14.15 17.50 -24.29
C ASP A 59 14.61 18.22 -23.01
N SER A 60 15.02 19.46 -23.23
CA SER A 60 15.53 20.44 -22.29
C SER A 60 14.62 20.74 -21.09
N GLU A 61 15.08 20.46 -19.86
CA GLU A 61 14.93 21.34 -18.68
C GLU A 61 15.86 20.94 -17.50
N SER A 62 16.92 21.72 -17.28
CA SER A 62 17.74 21.88 -16.06
C SER A 62 18.37 20.65 -15.35
N VAL A 63 19.57 20.27 -15.78
CA VAL A 63 20.52 19.45 -14.98
C VAL A 63 21.29 20.36 -14.00
N PRO A 64 21.42 20.03 -12.69
CA PRO A 64 22.11 20.88 -11.72
C PRO A 64 23.66 20.83 -11.86
N PRO A 65 24.38 21.86 -11.37
CA PRO A 65 25.78 22.16 -11.75
C PRO A 65 26.86 21.19 -11.22
N ARG A 66 26.49 20.05 -10.64
CA ARG A 66 27.37 19.23 -9.77
C ARG A 66 28.28 18.24 -10.49
N VAL A 67 28.06 17.91 -11.76
CA VAL A 67 28.88 16.89 -12.46
C VAL A 67 30.17 17.49 -13.05
N LYS A 68 30.22 18.81 -13.32
CA LYS A 68 31.45 19.49 -13.74
C LYS A 68 32.45 19.74 -12.59
N HIS A 69 31.97 19.85 -11.35
CA HIS A 69 32.81 20.15 -10.19
C HIS A 69 33.66 18.96 -9.68
N LYS A 70 33.21 17.72 -9.93
CA LYS A 70 33.90 16.49 -9.48
C LYS A 70 35.22 16.20 -10.20
N ARG A 71 35.40 16.64 -11.46
CA ARG A 71 36.68 16.53 -12.19
C ARG A 71 37.67 17.65 -11.83
N GLN A 72 37.18 18.85 -11.56
CA GLN A 72 38.02 19.98 -11.16
C GLN A 72 38.59 19.85 -9.74
N CYS A 73 37.83 19.31 -8.77
CA CYS A 73 38.36 19.12 -7.41
C CYS A 73 39.41 18.01 -7.33
N ALA A 74 39.27 16.92 -8.10
CA ALA A 74 40.28 15.87 -8.20
C ALA A 74 41.58 16.37 -8.88
N GLU A 75 41.48 17.23 -9.89
CA GLU A 75 42.66 17.89 -10.49
C GLU A 75 43.31 18.92 -9.57
N VAL A 76 42.54 19.62 -8.73
CA VAL A 76 43.06 20.57 -7.74
C VAL A 76 43.72 19.85 -6.55
N ALA A 77 43.16 18.73 -6.08
CA ALA A 77 43.77 17.88 -5.06
C ALA A 77 45.06 17.20 -5.57
N MET A 78 45.05 16.67 -6.80
CA MET A 78 46.25 16.11 -7.44
C MET A 78 47.31 17.17 -7.75
N LYS A 79 46.92 18.42 -8.07
CA LYS A 79 47.86 19.55 -8.21
C LYS A 79 48.45 20.00 -6.87
N ARG A 80 47.68 19.92 -5.77
CA ARG A 80 48.19 20.21 -4.41
C ARG A 80 49.16 19.13 -3.92
N ILE A 81 48.87 17.86 -4.16
CA ILE A 81 49.75 16.73 -3.78
C ILE A 81 51.07 16.73 -4.59
N LYS A 82 51.07 17.16 -5.86
CA LYS A 82 52.30 17.27 -6.67
C LYS A 82 53.20 18.46 -6.32
N LEU A 83 52.70 19.46 -5.58
CA LEU A 83 53.50 20.61 -5.14
C LEU A 83 54.21 20.37 -3.79
N GLU A 84 53.92 19.27 -3.09
CA GLU A 84 54.53 18.93 -1.80
C GLU A 84 55.76 18.01 -1.91
N ILE A 85 56.15 17.60 -3.12
CA ILE A 85 57.33 16.73 -3.33
C ILE A 85 58.15 17.24 -4.53
N GLN A 86 58.93 18.31 -4.34
CA GLN A 86 60.14 18.54 -5.14
C GLN A 86 61.12 19.48 -4.41
N PRO A 87 62.40 19.10 -4.24
CA PRO A 87 63.41 19.98 -3.68
C PRO A 87 63.81 21.04 -4.73
N SER A 88 63.82 22.31 -4.32
CA SER A 88 64.19 23.45 -5.16
C SER A 88 65.66 23.43 -5.57
N GLN A 89 65.94 23.54 -6.87
CA GLN A 89 67.26 23.94 -7.41
C GLN A 89 67.43 25.47 -7.43
N PRO A 90 68.66 26.01 -7.39
CA PRO A 90 68.92 27.43 -7.19
C PRO A 90 68.86 28.28 -8.46
N ASP A 91 68.21 29.43 -8.30
CA ASP A 91 68.31 30.76 -8.93
C ASP A 91 68.83 30.93 -10.37
N GLY A 92 67.96 31.55 -11.18
CA GLY A 92 68.32 32.36 -12.35
C GLY A 92 67.79 33.80 -12.19
N VAL A 93 68.71 34.74 -12.03
CA VAL A 93 68.52 36.19 -11.89
C VAL A 93 67.70 36.80 -13.03
N LYS A 94 66.64 37.58 -12.73
CA LYS A 94 66.16 38.69 -13.57
C LYS A 94 65.56 39.85 -12.76
N ASP A 95 65.77 41.03 -13.32
CA ASP A 95 65.82 42.36 -12.71
C ASP A 95 64.57 42.94 -12.04
N ARG A 96 64.87 43.79 -11.05
CA ARG A 96 63.98 44.74 -10.38
C ARG A 96 63.42 45.78 -11.36
N LYS A 97 62.10 46.03 -11.27
CA LYS A 97 61.52 47.36 -11.52
C LYS A 97 60.70 47.80 -10.32
N ASN A 98 61.04 48.99 -9.84
CA ASN A 98 60.44 49.70 -8.71
C ASN A 98 58.96 50.01 -8.95
N GLY A 99 58.15 49.68 -7.95
CA GLY A 99 56.81 50.20 -7.70
C GLY A 99 56.48 49.88 -6.25
N GLY A 100 56.51 50.90 -5.39
CA GLY A 100 56.38 50.76 -3.94
C GLY A 100 55.00 50.25 -3.53
N ASP A 101 55.00 49.14 -2.80
CA ASP A 101 54.25 48.92 -1.56
C ASP A 101 54.80 47.64 -0.92
N SER A 102 55.87 47.78 -0.12
CA SER A 102 56.49 46.66 0.58
C SER A 102 55.55 46.19 1.68
N ARG A 103 54.72 45.20 1.38
CA ARG A 103 54.06 44.30 2.36
C ARG A 103 55.07 43.37 3.04
N GLU A 104 56.29 43.84 3.27
CA GLU A 104 57.33 43.08 3.96
C GLU A 104 57.02 43.12 5.46
N GLY A 105 56.70 41.96 6.04
CA GLY A 105 56.36 41.82 7.46
C GLY A 105 54.90 42.09 7.83
N SER A 106 53.96 42.10 6.87
CA SER A 106 52.51 42.17 7.15
C SER A 106 51.83 40.80 7.05
N CYS A 107 50.82 40.55 7.87
CA CYS A 107 49.86 39.46 7.65
C CYS A 107 49.22 39.61 6.26
N GLU A 108 49.04 38.50 5.54
CA GLU A 108 48.45 38.49 4.19
C GLU A 108 46.99 39.01 4.14
N ARG A 109 46.28 38.96 5.27
CA ARG A 109 44.94 39.54 5.46
C ARG A 109 45.01 40.98 5.98
N SER A 110 44.35 41.91 5.27
CA SER A 110 44.32 43.35 5.55
C SER A 110 43.55 43.75 6.82
N ASP A 111 42.74 42.85 7.37
CA ASP A 111 41.87 43.05 8.55
C ASP A 111 42.43 42.40 9.84
N CYS A 112 43.59 41.75 9.79
CA CYS A 112 44.23 41.14 10.95
C CYS A 112 45.10 42.16 11.72
N ALA A 113 44.75 42.44 12.98
CA ALA A 113 45.57 43.27 13.86
C ALA A 113 46.90 42.55 14.15
N LEU A 114 48.02 43.14 13.72
CA LEU A 114 49.36 42.57 13.80
C LEU A 114 49.70 42.00 15.19
N GLN A 115 49.91 40.68 15.29
CA GLN A 115 50.79 40.11 16.30
C GLN A 115 52.15 39.83 15.67
N LYS A 116 53.20 40.42 16.27
CA LYS A 116 54.56 40.43 15.72
C LYS A 116 55.37 39.19 16.07
N SER A 117 54.77 37.99 16.14
CA SER A 117 55.44 36.78 16.62
C SER A 117 54.88 35.48 16.04
N CYS A 118 55.76 34.50 15.78
CA CYS A 118 55.37 33.15 15.39
C CYS A 118 54.74 32.41 16.57
N SER A 119 53.53 31.86 16.39
CA SER A 119 52.74 31.23 17.48
C SER A 119 53.32 29.90 17.99
N LEU A 120 54.36 29.40 17.31
CA LEU A 120 55.02 28.12 17.61
C LEU A 120 56.39 28.33 18.26
N SER A 121 57.31 29.09 17.67
CA SER A 121 58.68 29.32 18.20
C SER A 121 59.52 28.03 18.42
N ILE A 122 59.29 26.96 17.66
CA ILE A 122 59.84 25.60 17.95
C ILE A 122 61.03 25.21 17.05
N ASN A 123 61.09 25.69 15.80
CA ASN A 123 62.20 25.37 14.88
C ASN A 123 63.45 26.23 15.17
N SER A 124 64.66 25.69 15.03
CA SER A 124 65.92 26.45 15.08
C SER A 124 65.97 27.59 14.04
N ASN A 125 65.23 27.46 12.94
CA ASN A 125 65.05 28.45 11.88
C ASN A 125 63.79 29.32 12.06
N CYS A 126 63.12 29.27 13.21
CA CYS A 126 61.94 30.08 13.49
C CYS A 126 62.32 31.56 13.63
N LEU A 127 61.60 32.43 12.92
CA LEU A 127 61.84 33.87 12.94
C LEU A 127 61.47 34.55 14.27
N LYS A 128 60.80 33.84 15.21
CA LYS A 128 60.34 34.27 16.55
C LYS A 128 59.50 35.56 16.58
N THR A 129 60.03 36.69 16.11
CA THR A 129 59.38 38.00 15.99
C THR A 129 59.61 38.64 14.63
N LEU A 130 58.70 39.54 14.20
CA LEU A 130 58.77 40.24 12.90
C LEU A 130 60.07 41.02 12.66
N THR A 131 60.84 41.34 13.71
CA THR A 131 62.12 42.03 13.61
C THR A 131 63.21 41.22 12.92
N ASP A 132 63.09 39.89 12.91
CA ASP A 132 64.14 38.98 12.41
C ASP A 132 63.83 38.48 10.98
N ALA A 133 62.68 38.89 10.42
CA ALA A 133 62.05 38.34 9.21
C ALA A 133 62.29 39.17 7.95
N CYS A 134 63.53 39.60 7.69
CA CYS A 134 63.85 40.27 6.43
C CYS A 134 63.66 39.29 5.24
N GLY A 135 62.58 39.48 4.47
CA GLY A 135 62.31 38.73 3.22
C GLY A 135 61.49 37.43 3.31
N LYS A 136 60.84 37.09 4.45
CA LYS A 136 60.00 35.87 4.58
C LYS A 136 58.58 36.18 5.06
N ASN A 137 57.57 35.64 4.37
CA ASN A 137 56.14 35.84 4.67
C ASN A 137 55.67 35.01 5.88
N PHE A 138 54.83 35.61 6.73
CA PHE A 138 54.06 34.90 7.75
C PHE A 138 52.72 34.47 7.17
N TYR A 139 52.40 33.18 7.28
CA TYR A 139 51.12 32.63 6.82
C TYR A 139 50.07 32.76 7.92
N HIS A 140 48.90 33.28 7.55
CA HIS A 140 47.80 33.50 8.48
C HIS A 140 47.00 32.21 8.64
N ILE A 141 46.84 31.75 9.89
CA ILE A 141 46.01 30.58 10.20
C ILE A 141 44.71 31.01 10.85
N THR A 142 44.79 31.75 11.96
CA THR A 142 43.64 32.35 12.66
C THR A 142 44.05 33.68 13.26
N LYS A 143 43.09 34.49 13.72
CA LYS A 143 43.40 35.72 14.47
C LYS A 143 44.11 35.36 15.78
N GLY A 144 45.43 35.52 15.80
CA GLY A 144 46.32 35.13 16.90
C GLY A 144 47.27 33.97 16.59
N GLU A 145 47.11 33.30 15.45
CA GLU A 145 47.99 32.20 15.00
C GLU A 145 48.62 32.49 13.64
N HIS A 146 49.94 32.70 13.64
CA HIS A 146 50.76 32.91 12.45
C HIS A 146 51.96 31.98 12.47
N VAL A 147 52.27 31.37 11.33
CA VAL A 147 53.38 30.42 11.19
C VAL A 147 54.40 30.89 10.14
N CYS A 148 55.68 30.63 10.42
CA CYS A 148 56.76 30.82 9.46
C CYS A 148 57.20 29.43 8.93
N GLY A 149 56.69 29.03 7.76
CA GLY A 149 56.93 27.72 7.14
C GLY A 149 56.01 26.59 7.64
N ASP A 150 56.28 25.36 7.17
CA ASP A 150 55.46 24.17 7.44
C ASP A 150 55.67 23.66 8.88
N GLN A 151 54.76 24.03 9.79
CA GLN A 151 54.81 23.64 11.20
C GLN A 151 53.42 23.30 11.74
N LEU A 152 53.34 22.38 12.70
CA LEU A 152 52.08 21.95 13.34
C LEU A 152 51.71 22.85 14.52
N LEU A 153 50.44 23.26 14.60
CA LEU A 153 49.89 24.06 15.70
C LEU A 153 49.97 23.34 17.07
N PRO A 154 50.06 24.08 18.20
CA PRO A 154 50.12 23.50 19.54
C PRO A 154 48.72 23.06 20.01
N TYR A 155 48.65 22.24 21.06
CA TYR A 155 47.37 21.87 21.67
C TYR A 155 46.97 22.86 22.78
N TRP A 156 45.66 23.10 22.91
CA TRP A 156 45.08 23.96 23.94
C TRP A 156 44.08 23.18 24.79
N LEU A 157 44.32 23.04 26.10
CA LEU A 157 43.48 22.27 27.02
C LEU A 157 42.82 23.14 28.10
N GLU A 158 41.58 22.82 28.47
CA GLU A 158 40.81 23.48 29.52
C GLU A 158 41.14 22.82 30.87
N CYS A 159 41.58 23.58 31.87
CA CYS A 159 41.75 23.02 33.21
C CYS A 159 40.38 22.80 33.87
N PRO A 160 40.06 21.59 34.36
CA PRO A 160 38.73 21.32 34.92
C PRO A 160 38.44 22.06 36.23
N LEU A 161 39.49 22.49 36.97
CA LEU A 161 39.37 23.21 38.24
C LEU A 161 39.03 24.70 38.05
N CYS A 162 39.79 25.42 37.21
CA CYS A 162 39.63 26.86 37.03
C CYS A 162 38.92 27.27 35.72
N LYS A 163 38.65 26.33 34.81
CA LYS A 163 38.03 26.56 33.49
C LYS A 163 38.80 27.54 32.58
N LYS A 164 40.10 27.73 32.85
CA LYS A 164 41.04 28.48 32.01
C LYS A 164 41.72 27.53 31.02
N PHE A 165 41.89 27.97 29.79
CA PHE A 165 42.66 27.28 28.77
C PHE A 165 44.15 27.54 28.93
N ARG A 166 44.95 26.51 28.63
CA ARG A 166 46.40 26.55 28.62
C ARG A 166 46.92 25.96 27.32
N LYS A 167 47.91 26.63 26.75
CA LYS A 167 48.73 26.09 25.67
C LYS A 167 49.62 24.98 26.26
N LEU A 168 49.72 23.86 25.58
CA LEU A 168 50.66 22.79 25.92
C LEU A 168 51.99 23.01 25.20
N ASP A 169 53.07 23.02 25.97
CA ASP A 169 54.44 23.07 25.46
C ASP A 169 54.95 21.64 25.23
N LEU A 170 54.41 20.99 24.20
CA LEU A 170 54.81 19.65 23.75
C LEU A 170 55.57 19.74 22.43
N ASP A 171 56.41 18.73 22.14
CA ASP A 171 56.99 18.57 20.81
C ASP A 171 55.84 18.48 19.76
N PRO A 172 55.90 19.22 18.64
CA PRO A 172 54.87 19.23 17.62
C PRO A 172 54.47 17.85 17.09
N MET A 173 55.39 16.89 17.08
CA MET A 173 55.17 15.52 16.60
C MET A 173 54.42 14.64 17.61
N VAL A 174 54.33 15.06 18.88
CA VAL A 174 53.56 14.34 19.89
C VAL A 174 52.08 14.52 19.62
N VAL A 175 51.36 13.41 19.50
CA VAL A 175 49.89 13.36 19.40
C VAL A 175 49.35 13.04 20.79
N ILE A 176 48.53 13.93 21.35
CA ILE A 176 47.88 13.69 22.64
C ILE A 176 46.77 12.64 22.52
N SER A 177 46.63 11.83 23.55
CA SER A 177 45.54 10.87 23.71
C SER A 177 44.35 11.49 24.46
N THR A 178 43.22 10.78 24.49
CA THR A 178 42.05 11.15 25.31
C THR A 178 42.40 11.19 26.80
N SER A 179 43.18 10.22 27.27
CA SER A 179 43.67 10.14 28.65
C SER A 179 44.52 11.36 29.05
N ASP A 180 45.29 11.93 28.12
CA ASP A 180 46.07 13.14 28.39
C ASP A 180 45.16 14.36 28.62
N ILE A 181 44.04 14.44 27.90
CA ILE A 181 43.05 15.51 28.05
C ILE A 181 42.32 15.36 29.39
N GLU A 182 41.89 14.15 29.75
CA GLU A 182 41.15 13.87 30.99
C GLU A 182 41.98 14.17 32.24
N ASN A 183 43.26 13.82 32.20
CA ASN A 183 44.18 13.99 33.32
C ASN A 183 44.81 15.39 33.38
N PHE A 184 44.60 16.24 32.38
CA PHE A 184 45.18 17.57 32.34
C PHE A 184 44.73 18.45 33.52
N ARG A 185 45.70 19.03 34.25
CA ARG A 185 45.49 20.04 35.28
C ARG A 185 46.52 21.14 35.08
N CYS A 186 46.11 22.41 35.21
CA CYS A 186 47.10 23.49 35.16
C CYS A 186 47.92 23.51 36.46
N ILE A 187 49.21 23.85 36.32
CA ILE A 187 50.17 23.90 37.44
C ILE A 187 49.70 24.90 38.49
N ASP A 188 49.20 26.06 38.06
CA ASP A 188 48.62 27.09 38.92
C ASP A 188 47.35 27.69 38.30
N CYS A 189 46.27 27.66 39.07
CA CYS A 189 44.96 28.21 38.71
C CYS A 189 44.90 29.74 38.87
N SER A 190 45.83 30.35 39.62
CA SER A 190 45.90 31.80 39.85
C SER A 190 46.30 32.55 38.58
N ILE A 191 47.19 31.96 37.77
CA ILE A 191 47.71 32.55 36.53
C ILE A 191 46.54 32.97 35.61
N PRO A 192 46.51 34.20 35.07
CA PRO A 192 45.48 34.64 34.14
C PRO A 192 45.36 33.73 32.90
N GLU A 193 44.20 33.72 32.26
CA GLU A 193 44.06 33.07 30.95
C GLU A 193 44.78 33.90 29.88
N ASP A 194 45.34 33.22 28.87
CA ASP A 194 45.92 33.91 27.73
C ASP A 194 44.83 34.73 27.00
N LYS A 195 45.16 35.96 26.61
CA LYS A 195 44.24 36.82 25.84
C LYS A 195 43.84 36.18 24.53
N LEU A 196 44.74 35.41 23.89
CA LEU A 196 44.45 34.68 22.66
C LEU A 196 43.34 33.63 22.86
N ALA A 197 43.39 32.88 23.96
CA ALA A 197 42.33 31.94 24.29
C ALA A 197 41.02 32.66 24.63
N THR A 198 41.10 33.84 25.26
CA THR A 198 39.94 34.68 25.55
C THR A 198 39.28 35.20 24.26
N ASP A 199 40.08 35.67 23.30
CA ASP A 199 39.62 36.17 22.00
C ASP A 199 39.01 35.05 21.14
N ALA A 200 39.60 33.85 21.18
CA ALA A 200 39.09 32.68 20.48
C ALA A 200 37.69 32.23 20.96
N ARG A 201 37.24 32.71 22.14
CA ARG A 201 35.88 32.47 22.62
C ARG A 201 34.82 33.25 21.86
N HIS A 202 35.20 34.27 21.10
CA HIS A 202 34.23 35.10 20.39
C HIS A 202 33.57 34.33 19.24
N PRO A 203 32.22 34.34 19.08
CA PRO A 203 31.53 33.53 18.07
C PRO A 203 32.05 33.72 16.63
N ASN A 204 32.34 34.98 16.26
CA ASN A 204 32.82 35.35 14.94
C ASN A 204 34.33 35.14 14.75
N TRP A 205 35.07 34.71 15.78
CA TRP A 205 36.51 34.50 15.69
C TRP A 205 36.87 33.48 14.61
N ILE A 206 36.04 32.45 14.42
CA ILE A 206 36.26 31.40 13.43
C ILE A 206 36.29 31.91 11.98
N LEU A 207 35.66 33.06 11.67
CA LEU A 207 35.71 33.69 10.35
C LEU A 207 37.13 34.20 10.01
N SER A 208 37.99 34.33 11.02
CA SER A 208 39.39 34.61 10.84
C SER A 208 40.18 33.39 10.35
N ALA A 209 39.66 32.16 10.45
CA ALA A 209 40.40 30.98 10.03
C ALA A 209 40.62 30.96 8.50
N SER A 210 41.84 30.61 8.07
CA SER A 210 42.15 30.45 6.64
C SER A 210 41.68 29.09 6.08
N VAL A 211 41.57 28.09 6.95
CA VAL A 211 41.11 26.72 6.63
C VAL A 211 40.20 26.22 7.74
N ALA A 212 39.21 25.38 7.39
CA ALA A 212 38.35 24.73 8.38
C ALA A 212 39.18 23.81 9.31
N PRO A 213 39.08 23.95 10.64
CA PRO A 213 39.78 23.06 11.57
C PRO A 213 39.21 21.64 11.51
N LEU A 214 40.10 20.67 11.27
CA LEU A 214 39.77 19.25 11.21
C LEU A 214 40.09 18.54 12.52
N LEU A 215 39.25 17.59 12.91
CA LEU A 215 39.43 16.79 14.13
C LEU A 215 40.46 15.68 13.92
N HIS A 216 41.27 15.38 14.93
CA HIS A 216 42.24 14.28 14.90
C HIS A 216 41.71 13.10 15.71
N ASN A 217 41.96 11.86 15.25
CA ASN A 217 41.53 10.63 15.94
C ASN A 217 40.06 10.67 16.41
N SER A 218 39.17 11.27 15.63
CA SER A 218 37.74 11.32 15.99
C SER A 218 37.17 9.90 16.02
N PRO A 219 36.30 9.55 17.00
CA PRO A 219 35.57 8.28 17.04
C PRO A 219 34.76 8.01 15.76
N SER A 220 34.39 9.05 15.01
CA SER A 220 33.71 8.92 13.72
C SER A 220 34.51 8.14 12.68
N LEU A 221 35.84 8.04 12.84
CA LEU A 221 36.69 7.19 11.99
C LEU A 221 36.26 5.72 12.00
N HIS A 222 35.69 5.22 13.09
CA HIS A 222 35.20 3.84 13.18
C HIS A 222 34.13 3.54 12.12
N TYR A 223 33.30 4.52 11.77
CA TYR A 223 32.20 4.35 10.83
C TYR A 223 32.49 4.89 9.42
N LEU A 224 33.38 5.89 9.30
CA LEU A 224 33.49 6.69 8.07
C LEU A 224 34.75 6.42 7.23
N ARG A 225 35.78 5.80 7.81
CA ARG A 225 37.11 5.69 7.19
C ARG A 225 37.08 4.98 5.82
N ASP A 226 36.24 3.97 5.68
CA ASP A 226 36.20 3.12 4.49
C ASP A 226 35.21 3.61 3.42
N HIS A 227 34.45 4.68 3.71
CA HIS A 227 33.33 5.13 2.87
C HIS A 227 33.38 6.61 2.47
N TYR A 228 34.12 7.46 3.22
CA TYR A 228 34.16 8.91 3.01
C TYR A 228 35.58 9.47 3.01
N TYR A 229 35.78 10.55 2.24
CA TYR A 229 36.97 11.38 2.40
C TYR A 229 36.92 12.12 3.74
N LEU A 230 37.97 11.96 4.54
CA LEU A 230 37.96 12.37 5.95
C LEU A 230 37.83 13.89 6.12
N ASP A 231 38.45 14.66 5.24
CA ASP A 231 38.41 16.13 5.23
C ASP A 231 37.00 16.67 4.92
N GLU A 232 36.23 16.00 4.07
CA GLU A 232 34.83 16.36 3.77
C GLU A 232 33.89 16.16 4.97
N VAL A 233 34.25 15.29 5.92
CA VAL A 233 33.47 14.99 7.13
C VAL A 233 34.05 15.62 8.40
N GLY A 234 35.01 16.54 8.24
CA GLY A 234 35.60 17.32 9.34
C GLY A 234 36.68 16.59 10.14
N VAL A 235 37.34 15.58 9.56
CA VAL A 235 38.39 14.76 10.19
C VAL A 235 39.70 14.87 9.39
N SER A 236 40.82 14.94 10.09
CA SER A 236 42.14 15.05 9.45
C SER A 236 42.58 13.73 8.81
N PRO A 237 43.01 13.73 7.52
CA PRO A 237 43.54 12.54 6.86
C PRO A 237 44.89 12.05 7.41
N THR A 238 45.68 12.93 8.04
CA THR A 238 47.08 12.65 8.43
C THR A 238 47.23 11.94 9.78
N VAL A 239 46.17 11.89 10.59
CA VAL A 239 46.18 11.32 11.95
C VAL A 239 44.98 10.38 12.14
N ALA A 240 44.82 9.42 11.23
CA ALA A 240 43.67 8.50 11.17
C ALA A 240 43.93 7.15 11.88
N ASN A 241 44.70 7.12 12.98
CA ASN A 241 44.99 5.89 13.73
C ASN A 241 44.08 5.76 14.96
N TYR A 242 42.77 5.82 14.77
CA TYR A 242 41.84 5.39 15.83
C TYR A 242 41.99 3.87 15.99
N PRO A 243 42.32 3.35 17.20
CA PRO A 243 42.52 1.93 17.41
C PRO A 243 41.24 1.18 17.03
N TYR A 244 41.39 0.11 16.23
CA TYR A 244 40.31 -0.84 15.98
C TYR A 244 39.98 -1.50 17.31
N LEU A 245 39.01 -0.95 18.04
CA LEU A 245 38.49 -1.60 19.24
C LEU A 245 37.80 -2.89 18.78
N THR A 246 38.26 -4.00 19.31
CA THR A 246 37.64 -5.32 19.13
C THR A 246 36.26 -5.28 19.78
N ALA A 247 35.22 -5.63 19.01
CA ALA A 247 33.82 -5.83 19.42
C ALA A 247 33.26 -4.78 20.41
N LEU A 248 32.88 -3.59 19.90
CA LEU A 248 32.05 -2.67 20.66
C LEU A 248 30.65 -3.29 20.91
N PRO A 249 30.04 -3.10 22.09
CA PRO A 249 28.73 -3.69 22.42
C PRO A 249 27.61 -3.37 21.43
N SER A 250 27.73 -2.26 20.70
CA SER A 250 26.71 -1.72 19.79
C SER A 250 26.93 -2.04 18.31
N SER A 251 28.06 -2.62 17.93
CA SER A 251 28.44 -2.79 16.51
C SER A 251 27.48 -3.71 15.73
N SER A 252 26.61 -4.46 16.41
CA SER A 252 25.60 -5.33 15.81
C SER A 252 24.24 -4.66 15.57
N PHE A 253 23.96 -3.49 16.18
CA PHE A 253 22.64 -2.85 16.10
C PHE A 253 22.65 -1.33 15.93
N MET A 254 23.82 -0.68 15.89
CA MET A 254 23.94 0.77 15.64
C MET A 254 24.77 1.05 14.38
N ALA A 255 24.19 1.82 13.45
CA ALA A 255 24.79 2.30 12.21
C ALA A 255 24.36 3.77 11.95
N PRO A 256 24.97 4.76 12.62
CA PRO A 256 24.43 6.12 12.68
C PRO A 256 24.55 6.95 11.40
N PHE A 257 25.43 6.57 10.48
CA PHE A 257 25.72 7.35 9.29
C PHE A 257 25.15 6.68 8.04
N HIS A 258 24.61 7.50 7.15
CA HIS A 258 24.19 7.00 5.85
C HIS A 258 25.44 6.62 5.04
N ILE A 259 25.45 5.42 4.49
CA ILE A 259 26.43 4.97 3.51
C ILE A 259 25.70 4.94 2.16
N PRO A 260 26.27 5.50 1.07
CA PRO A 260 25.54 5.75 -0.20
C PRO A 260 24.84 4.54 -0.85
N GLU A 261 25.14 3.32 -0.42
CA GLU A 261 24.57 2.07 -0.94
C GLU A 261 23.47 1.48 -0.03
N GLU A 262 23.30 1.98 1.19
CA GLU A 262 22.38 1.43 2.20
C GLU A 262 21.56 2.55 2.88
N PRO A 263 20.44 2.99 2.27
CA PRO A 263 19.53 3.92 2.92
C PRO A 263 18.78 3.23 4.07
N MET A 264 19.01 3.70 5.29
CA MET A 264 18.40 3.16 6.51
C MET A 264 17.79 4.27 7.36
N ALA A 265 16.77 3.93 8.15
CA ALA A 265 16.16 4.83 9.11
C ALA A 265 17.16 5.22 10.21
N PHE A 266 16.95 6.41 10.79
CA PHE A 266 17.77 6.94 11.88
C PHE A 266 19.27 7.13 11.55
N CYS A 267 19.59 7.19 10.25
CA CYS A 267 20.90 7.62 9.78
C CYS A 267 20.91 9.13 9.53
N VAL A 268 22.05 9.77 9.77
CA VAL A 268 22.34 11.14 9.32
C VAL A 268 23.44 11.10 8.26
N ARG A 269 23.42 12.03 7.29
CA ARG A 269 24.55 12.13 6.35
C ARG A 269 25.76 12.75 7.04
N PRO A 270 26.96 12.14 7.01
CA PRO A 270 28.13 12.68 7.70
C PRO A 270 28.70 13.96 7.05
N ASP A 271 28.40 14.18 5.77
CA ASP A 271 28.94 15.23 4.90
C ASP A 271 27.94 16.37 4.61
N VAL A 272 26.70 16.28 5.11
CA VAL A 272 25.66 17.28 4.87
C VAL A 272 24.84 17.57 6.13
N MET A 273 24.53 18.84 6.36
CA MET A 273 23.62 19.25 7.43
C MET A 273 22.18 18.91 7.09
N GLU A 274 21.45 18.34 8.04
CA GLU A 274 20.02 18.08 7.92
C GLU A 274 19.21 19.39 7.96
N TYR A 275 17.98 19.37 7.42
CA TYR A 275 17.14 20.56 7.33
C TYR A 275 16.95 21.28 8.69
N ASP A 276 16.69 20.51 9.74
CA ASP A 276 16.52 21.05 11.10
C ASP A 276 17.85 21.61 11.66
N GLU A 277 18.99 21.04 11.28
CA GLU A 277 20.32 21.54 11.65
C GLU A 277 20.60 22.89 10.98
N VAL A 278 20.33 23.01 9.68
CA VAL A 278 20.45 24.27 8.92
C VAL A 278 19.56 25.35 9.51
N LYS A 279 18.32 25.02 9.86
CA LYS A 279 17.38 25.97 10.47
C LYS A 279 17.84 26.42 11.87
N ARG A 280 18.45 25.52 12.65
CA ARG A 280 18.92 25.83 14.00
C ARG A 280 20.24 26.58 13.99
N PHE A 281 21.13 26.25 13.07
CA PHE A 281 22.49 26.77 12.98
C PHE A 281 22.77 27.34 11.58
N PRO A 282 22.04 28.38 11.15
CA PRO A 282 22.16 28.92 9.79
C PRO A 282 23.56 29.45 9.49
N GLN A 283 24.33 29.81 10.52
CA GLN A 283 25.71 30.29 10.39
C GLN A 283 26.68 29.27 9.77
N TYR A 284 26.35 27.97 9.81
CA TYR A 284 27.19 26.91 9.23
C TYR A 284 26.78 26.52 7.81
N SER A 285 25.71 27.10 7.27
CA SER A 285 25.21 26.69 5.94
C SER A 285 26.20 26.98 4.82
N ALA A 286 27.03 28.02 4.97
CA ALA A 286 28.06 28.38 4.00
C ALA A 286 29.34 27.53 4.14
N GLU A 287 29.69 27.14 5.38
CA GLU A 287 30.87 26.35 5.70
C GLU A 287 30.51 25.28 6.75
N PRO A 288 29.96 24.13 6.33
CA PRO A 288 29.38 23.14 7.24
C PRO A 288 30.42 22.20 7.85
N ILE A 289 31.63 22.10 7.29
CA ILE A 289 32.63 21.08 7.65
C ILE A 289 32.92 21.06 9.16
N ILE A 290 33.01 22.24 9.76
CA ILE A 290 33.31 22.38 11.20
C ILE A 290 32.14 21.85 12.05
N TYR A 291 30.90 22.18 11.67
CA TYR A 291 29.71 21.68 12.35
C TYR A 291 29.60 20.16 12.20
N LEU A 292 29.83 19.65 10.99
CA LEU A 292 29.75 18.23 10.68
C LEU A 292 30.77 17.41 11.47
N GLY A 293 32.03 17.88 11.56
CA GLY A 293 33.05 17.24 12.40
C GLY A 293 32.59 17.10 13.85
N LEU A 294 32.08 18.18 14.45
CA LEU A 294 31.59 18.19 15.83
C LEU A 294 30.32 17.33 16.03
N ARG A 295 29.39 17.37 15.09
CA ARG A 295 28.16 16.58 15.13
C ARG A 295 28.45 15.09 14.99
N ASN A 296 29.27 14.71 14.01
CA ASN A 296 29.69 13.33 13.77
C ASN A 296 30.46 12.77 14.98
N HIS A 297 31.28 13.61 15.62
CA HIS A 297 31.99 13.28 16.84
C HIS A 297 31.04 12.85 17.97
N ILE A 298 30.03 13.68 18.29
CA ILE A 298 29.05 13.40 19.36
C ILE A 298 28.22 12.15 19.06
N ILE A 299 27.71 12.04 17.84
CA ILE A 299 26.88 10.90 17.43
C ILE A 299 27.67 9.60 17.52
N SER A 300 28.93 9.60 17.08
CA SER A 300 29.77 8.39 17.13
C SER A 300 29.98 7.92 18.57
N LEU A 301 30.28 8.82 19.50
CA LEU A 301 30.45 8.47 20.92
C LEU A 301 29.20 7.84 21.53
N TRP A 302 28.01 8.41 21.26
CA TRP A 302 26.74 7.82 21.71
C TRP A 302 26.53 6.42 21.13
N ASN A 303 26.80 6.26 19.83
CA ASN A 303 26.55 5.00 19.14
C ASN A 303 27.52 3.90 19.55
N MET A 304 28.74 4.22 20.00
CA MET A 304 29.70 3.24 20.52
C MET A 304 29.27 2.67 21.89
N ASN A 305 28.58 3.46 22.71
CA ASN A 305 28.05 3.01 24.00
C ASN A 305 26.67 3.65 24.30
N PRO A 306 25.58 3.13 23.71
CA PRO A 306 24.24 3.66 23.93
C PRO A 306 23.62 3.20 25.27
N ILE A 307 24.37 2.48 26.11
CA ILE A 307 23.89 1.93 27.39
C ILE A 307 24.05 2.97 28.52
N GLU A 308 25.06 3.83 28.43
CA GLU A 308 25.37 4.85 29.42
C GLU A 308 24.99 6.26 28.95
N TYR A 309 24.78 7.17 29.90
CA TYR A 309 24.43 8.56 29.58
C TYR A 309 25.66 9.29 29.03
N LEU A 310 25.60 9.73 27.79
CA LEU A 310 26.64 10.53 27.16
C LEU A 310 26.66 11.92 27.76
N THR A 311 27.71 12.25 28.51
CA THR A 311 27.91 13.57 29.10
C THR A 311 28.66 14.51 28.16
N LEU A 312 28.40 15.82 28.29
CA LEU A 312 29.16 16.83 27.54
C LEU A 312 30.66 16.75 27.83
N GLU A 313 31.05 16.46 29.07
CA GLU A 313 32.46 16.38 29.46
C GLU A 313 33.16 15.23 28.73
N TYR A 314 32.51 14.07 28.62
CA TYR A 314 33.01 12.94 27.84
C TYR A 314 33.26 13.33 26.37
N CYS A 315 32.33 14.05 25.74
CA CYS A 315 32.52 14.57 24.39
C CYS A 315 33.71 15.54 24.28
N LYS A 316 33.92 16.42 25.26
CA LYS A 316 35.05 17.36 25.25
C LYS A 316 36.41 16.65 25.38
N ASN A 317 36.45 15.59 26.17
CA ASN A 317 37.66 14.80 26.42
C ASN A 317 38.10 14.02 25.17
N HIS A 318 37.13 13.63 24.33
CA HIS A 318 37.39 12.93 23.07
C HIS A 318 37.66 13.88 21.89
N LEU A 319 37.43 15.19 22.06
CA LEU A 319 37.69 16.19 21.02
C LEU A 319 39.17 16.60 21.00
N ILE A 320 39.89 16.03 20.03
CA ILE A 320 41.29 16.34 19.76
C ILE A 320 41.37 17.22 18.51
N SER A 321 41.85 18.45 18.69
CA SER A 321 42.13 19.41 17.61
C SER A 321 43.31 20.28 18.02
N ARG A 322 44.15 20.64 17.05
CA ARG A 322 45.27 21.57 17.25
C ARG A 322 44.80 23.02 17.14
N GLY A 323 45.58 23.93 17.72
CA GLY A 323 45.40 25.38 17.67
C GLY A 323 44.27 25.92 18.54
N LEU A 324 44.13 27.25 18.50
CA LEU A 324 43.07 28.00 19.20
C LEU A 324 41.66 27.60 18.73
N CYS A 325 41.54 27.00 17.55
CA CYS A 325 40.28 26.43 17.06
C CYS A 325 39.62 25.47 18.06
N ARG A 326 40.41 24.73 18.85
CA ARG A 326 39.86 23.85 19.91
C ARG A 326 39.08 24.64 20.96
N VAL A 327 39.55 25.84 21.34
CA VAL A 327 38.89 26.70 22.34
C VAL A 327 37.48 27.10 21.87
N TRP A 328 37.37 27.48 20.59
CA TRP A 328 36.10 27.80 19.95
C TRP A 328 35.22 26.55 19.78
N GLN A 329 35.78 25.45 19.29
CA GLN A 329 35.06 24.18 19.07
C GLN A 329 34.41 23.65 20.35
N ILE A 330 35.06 23.76 21.51
CA ILE A 330 34.50 23.33 22.81
C ILE A 330 33.21 24.08 23.16
N GLN A 331 33.08 25.34 22.74
CA GLN A 331 31.86 26.14 22.99
C GLN A 331 30.73 25.76 22.04
N GLU A 332 31.05 25.55 20.77
CA GLU A 332 30.05 25.13 19.79
C GLU A 332 29.61 23.68 20.03
N LEU A 333 30.53 22.79 20.44
CA LEU A 333 30.25 21.42 20.84
C LEU A 333 29.15 21.37 21.91
N ARG A 334 29.17 22.28 22.89
CA ARG A 334 28.10 22.40 23.89
C ARG A 334 26.74 22.68 23.26
N LYS A 335 26.66 23.64 22.32
CA LYS A 335 25.38 24.00 21.67
C LYS A 335 24.86 22.86 20.81
N ILE A 336 25.74 22.17 20.10
CA ILE A 336 25.41 21.02 19.26
C ILE A 336 24.96 19.85 20.14
N TYR A 337 25.70 19.52 21.19
CA TYR A 337 25.33 18.47 22.16
C TYR A 337 23.94 18.72 22.77
N GLU A 338 23.67 19.94 23.23
CA GLU A 338 22.37 20.30 23.81
C GLU A 338 21.24 20.17 22.78
N TYR A 339 21.50 20.52 21.52
CA TYR A 339 20.56 20.35 20.42
C TYR A 339 20.30 18.87 20.12
N LEU A 340 21.34 18.04 20.00
CA LEU A 340 21.21 16.60 19.74
C LEU A 340 20.48 15.89 20.88
N ASN A 341 20.74 16.27 22.13
CA ASN A 341 20.05 15.76 23.32
C ASN A 341 18.57 16.18 23.32
N MET A 342 18.26 17.44 22.99
CA MET A 342 16.88 17.95 22.88
C MET A 342 16.10 17.29 21.73
N LYS A 343 16.77 17.00 20.61
CA LYS A 343 16.18 16.29 19.47
C LYS A 343 16.11 14.78 19.68
N SER A 344 16.65 14.28 20.79
CA SER A 344 16.73 12.86 21.09
C SER A 344 17.44 12.07 19.98
N ILE A 345 18.57 12.58 19.52
CA ILE A 345 19.52 11.84 18.66
C ILE A 345 20.52 11.07 19.53
N VAL A 346 20.82 11.59 20.72
CA VAL A 346 21.65 10.96 21.76
C VAL A 346 20.88 10.90 23.07
N ASN A 347 21.33 10.09 24.02
CA ASN A 347 20.71 9.92 25.34
C ASN A 347 19.23 9.50 25.29
N ILE A 348 18.91 8.59 24.38
CA ILE A 348 17.56 8.10 24.16
C ILE A 348 17.28 6.78 24.86
N GLY A 349 15.99 6.51 25.08
CA GLY A 349 15.52 5.26 25.68
C GLY A 349 15.51 5.29 27.21
N LEU A 350 16.04 4.23 27.81
CA LEU A 350 16.02 3.91 29.23
C LEU A 350 17.26 4.38 30.01
N VAL A 351 18.19 5.08 29.36
CA VAL A 351 19.39 5.60 30.03
C VAL A 351 19.06 6.36 31.32
N LYS A 352 19.86 6.15 32.35
CA LYS A 352 19.70 6.83 33.64
C LYS A 352 20.23 8.25 33.53
N VAL A 353 19.34 9.23 33.67
CA VAL A 353 19.72 10.65 33.62
C VAL A 353 20.42 11.04 34.93
N PRO A 354 21.62 11.64 34.88
CA PRO A 354 22.33 12.13 36.07
C PRO A 354 21.52 13.21 36.81
N ALA A 355 21.47 13.14 38.14
CA ALA A 355 20.88 14.18 38.98
C ALA A 355 21.95 15.20 39.42
N PRO A 356 21.63 16.51 39.54
CA PRO A 356 20.31 17.13 39.37
C PRO A 356 19.94 17.41 37.90
N LEU A 357 18.66 17.30 37.58
CA LEU A 357 18.11 17.75 36.29
C LEU A 357 18.29 19.27 36.21
N VAL A 358 19.22 19.75 35.39
CA VAL A 358 19.52 21.17 35.25
C VAL A 358 18.34 21.88 34.59
N THR A 359 17.47 22.53 35.38
CA THR A 359 16.42 23.39 34.85
C THR A 359 17.02 24.72 34.41
N LYS A 360 17.27 24.89 33.10
CA LYS A 360 17.74 26.17 32.53
C LYS A 360 16.70 27.30 32.62
N PHE A 361 15.44 26.97 32.92
CA PHE A 361 14.33 27.91 32.92
C PHE A 361 14.05 28.47 34.31
N ARG A 362 13.74 29.78 34.39
CA ARG A 362 13.26 30.43 35.63
C ARG A 362 11.99 29.80 36.20
N ARG A 363 11.20 29.11 35.37
CA ARG A 363 10.04 28.28 35.74
C ARG A 363 9.97 27.08 34.79
N SER A 364 9.95 25.85 35.31
CA SER A 364 9.77 24.66 34.48
C SER A 364 8.36 24.65 33.87
N PRO A 365 8.23 24.48 32.54
CA PRO A 365 6.93 24.29 31.92
C PRO A 365 6.27 23.01 32.46
N SER A 366 4.94 23.01 32.50
CA SER A 366 4.13 21.87 32.91
C SER A 366 3.39 21.28 31.71
N VAL A 367 3.38 19.95 31.60
CA VAL A 367 2.75 19.21 30.50
C VAL A 367 1.90 18.07 31.06
N ILE A 368 0.66 17.96 30.57
CA ILE A 368 -0.18 16.77 30.77
C ILE A 368 -0.03 15.85 29.56
N VAL A 369 0.34 14.60 29.78
CA VAL A 369 0.35 13.55 28.76
C VAL A 369 -0.91 12.71 28.92
N ILE A 370 -1.66 12.48 27.84
CA ILE A 370 -2.91 11.72 27.85
C ILE A 370 -2.67 10.42 27.07
N GLY A 371 -2.70 9.29 27.77
CA GLY A 371 -2.39 7.95 27.26
C GLY A 371 -0.99 7.48 27.68
N GLY A 372 -0.96 6.33 28.35
CA GLY A 372 0.21 5.64 28.89
C GLY A 372 0.73 4.50 28.01
N GLY A 373 0.48 4.57 26.70
CA GLY A 373 1.17 3.72 25.72
C GLY A 373 2.62 4.15 25.49
N ILE A 374 3.37 3.40 24.67
CA ILE A 374 4.81 3.66 24.47
C ILE A 374 5.13 5.08 23.99
N SER A 375 4.30 5.68 23.13
CA SER A 375 4.49 7.07 22.67
C SER A 375 4.33 8.09 23.81
N GLY A 376 3.33 7.91 24.67
CA GLY A 376 3.09 8.76 25.83
C GLY A 376 4.17 8.61 26.88
N LEU A 377 4.59 7.37 27.17
CA LEU A 377 5.65 7.06 28.12
C LEU A 377 7.01 7.59 27.65
N ALA A 378 7.37 7.38 26.38
CA ALA A 378 8.61 7.89 25.81
C ALA A 378 8.65 9.42 25.86
N ALA A 379 7.57 10.10 25.46
CA ALA A 379 7.48 11.55 25.55
C ALA A 379 7.54 12.07 26.99
N ALA A 380 6.85 11.42 27.93
CA ALA A 380 6.87 11.79 29.34
C ALA A 380 8.28 11.66 29.94
N ARG A 381 8.98 10.56 29.64
CA ARG A 381 10.35 10.31 30.07
C ARG A 381 11.33 11.34 29.51
N GLN A 382 11.24 11.66 28.22
CA GLN A 382 12.09 12.67 27.59
C GLN A 382 11.79 14.10 28.10
N LEU A 383 10.52 14.45 28.28
CA LEU A 383 10.18 15.75 28.86
C LEU A 383 10.71 15.88 30.30
N ARG A 384 10.63 14.81 31.09
CA ARG A 384 11.20 14.76 32.45
C ARG A 384 12.72 14.89 32.43
N SER A 385 13.42 14.19 31.53
CA SER A 385 14.88 14.28 31.40
C SER A 385 15.36 15.70 31.05
N LEU A 386 14.51 16.47 30.38
CA LEU A 386 14.73 17.89 30.06
C LEU A 386 14.29 18.86 31.18
N GLY A 387 13.85 18.37 32.34
CA GLY A 387 13.46 19.19 33.50
C GLY A 387 12.03 19.76 33.46
N THR A 388 11.16 19.22 32.60
CA THR A 388 9.73 19.59 32.49
C THR A 388 8.93 18.89 33.59
N LYS A 389 7.93 19.57 34.18
CA LYS A 389 6.97 18.93 35.09
C LYS A 389 5.94 18.17 34.27
N VAL A 390 5.89 16.85 34.40
CA VAL A 390 5.00 15.99 33.59
C VAL A 390 4.06 15.22 34.51
N ILE A 391 2.78 15.18 34.15
CA ILE A 391 1.79 14.25 34.71
C ILE A 391 1.20 13.47 33.54
N LEU A 392 1.17 12.14 33.65
CA LEU A 392 0.56 11.25 32.66
C LEU A 392 -0.78 10.74 33.19
N LEU A 393 -1.83 10.83 32.37
CA LEU A 393 -3.17 10.31 32.65
C LEU A 393 -3.43 9.10 31.77
N GLU A 394 -3.67 7.94 32.37
CA GLU A 394 -3.99 6.68 31.69
C GLU A 394 -5.40 6.24 32.06
N ALA A 395 -6.18 5.83 31.06
CA ALA A 395 -7.57 5.44 31.24
C ALA A 395 -7.69 4.08 31.92
N LYS A 396 -6.80 3.14 31.60
CA LYS A 396 -6.76 1.80 32.21
C LYS A 396 -6.05 1.82 33.56
N ASN A 397 -6.16 0.70 34.27
CA ASN A 397 -5.41 0.41 35.49
C ASN A 397 -3.95 -0.03 35.23
N ARG A 398 -3.48 0.02 33.99
CA ARG A 398 -2.14 -0.43 33.57
C ARG A 398 -1.53 0.48 32.50
N PRO A 399 -0.19 0.57 32.42
CA PRO A 399 0.51 1.22 31.31
C PRO A 399 0.61 0.30 30.08
N GLY A 400 1.29 0.78 29.03
CA GLY A 400 1.69 0.01 27.84
C GLY A 400 0.72 0.11 26.68
N GLY A 401 -0.57 0.37 26.92
CA GLY A 401 -1.58 0.46 25.86
C GLY A 401 -1.66 -0.85 25.07
N ARG A 402 -1.25 -0.80 23.80
CA ARG A 402 -1.17 -1.93 22.86
C ARG A 402 0.12 -2.77 22.99
N MET A 403 1.05 -2.39 23.85
CA MET A 403 2.14 -3.26 24.30
C MET A 403 1.70 -3.89 25.63
N HIS A 404 1.27 -5.14 25.57
CA HIS A 404 0.72 -5.85 26.72
C HIS A 404 0.98 -7.35 26.57
N ASP A 405 1.64 -7.95 27.55
CA ASP A 405 1.84 -9.40 27.59
C ASP A 405 0.83 -10.08 28.51
N ASP A 406 0.59 -11.34 28.20
CA ASP A 406 -0.09 -12.33 29.02
C ASP A 406 0.92 -13.41 29.44
N LEU A 407 0.93 -13.75 30.73
CA LEU A 407 1.83 -14.75 31.30
C LEU A 407 1.14 -16.07 31.64
N SER A 408 -0.16 -16.21 31.36
CA SER A 408 -0.97 -17.39 31.74
C SER A 408 -0.49 -18.69 31.09
N LEU A 409 0.20 -18.62 29.95
CA LEU A 409 0.74 -19.79 29.26
C LEU A 409 2.14 -20.20 29.76
N GLY A 410 2.68 -19.56 30.80
CA GLY A 410 4.00 -19.86 31.37
C GLY A 410 5.17 -19.13 30.69
N ILE A 411 4.89 -18.45 29.58
CA ILE A 411 5.82 -17.54 28.87
C ILE A 411 5.10 -16.24 28.52
N PRO A 412 5.83 -15.13 28.31
CA PRO A 412 5.23 -13.87 27.87
C PRO A 412 4.72 -13.95 26.43
N VAL A 413 3.39 -13.97 26.31
CA VAL A 413 2.67 -13.86 25.04
C VAL A 413 2.10 -12.46 24.92
N GLY A 414 2.63 -11.69 23.99
CA GLY A 414 2.14 -10.36 23.63
C GLY A 414 0.74 -10.45 23.07
N ARG A 415 -0.26 -10.01 23.84
CA ARG A 415 -1.62 -9.75 23.35
C ARG A 415 -1.59 -8.69 22.25
N GLY A 416 -0.61 -7.78 22.28
CA GLY A 416 -0.40 -6.78 21.24
C GLY A 416 0.96 -6.92 20.59
N ALA A 417 1.74 -5.84 20.54
CA ALA A 417 2.99 -5.81 19.79
C ALA A 417 4.09 -6.69 20.40
N GLN A 418 4.79 -7.49 19.57
CA GLN A 418 5.91 -8.33 20.02
C GLN A 418 6.97 -8.61 18.93
N LEU A 419 6.73 -8.21 17.69
CA LEU A 419 7.71 -8.27 16.61
C LEU A 419 8.41 -6.93 16.42
N ILE A 420 9.73 -6.95 16.37
CA ILE A 420 10.58 -5.79 16.08
C ILE A 420 10.91 -5.80 14.60
N THR A 421 10.44 -4.80 13.85
CA THR A 421 10.68 -4.72 12.40
C THR A 421 11.96 -3.94 12.10
N GLY A 422 13.06 -4.67 11.88
CA GLY A 422 14.36 -4.10 11.53
C GLY A 422 15.10 -3.69 12.81
N MET A 423 16.23 -4.32 13.05
CA MET A 423 16.99 -4.16 14.30
C MET A 423 17.96 -2.97 14.30
N ILE A 424 18.49 -2.60 13.13
CA ILE A 424 19.54 -1.58 13.05
C ILE A 424 18.96 -0.20 13.34
N ASN A 425 19.60 0.53 14.24
CA ASN A 425 19.20 1.85 14.77
C ASN A 425 17.84 1.89 15.47
N ASN A 426 17.19 0.74 15.70
CA ASN A 426 15.83 0.71 16.23
C ASN A 426 15.82 1.07 17.72
N PRO A 427 15.07 2.12 18.15
CA PRO A 427 15.03 2.54 19.56
C PRO A 427 14.56 1.44 20.52
N ILE A 428 13.74 0.49 20.05
CA ILE A 428 13.30 -0.65 20.86
C ILE A 428 14.48 -1.57 21.16
N VAL A 429 15.33 -1.85 20.16
CA VAL A 429 16.55 -2.66 20.34
C VAL A 429 17.53 -1.97 21.28
N ILE A 430 17.69 -0.65 21.16
CA ILE A 430 18.49 0.15 22.10
C ILE A 430 17.97 -0.04 23.53
N MET A 431 16.66 0.11 23.74
CA MET A 431 16.08 -0.06 25.08
C MET A 431 16.15 -1.50 25.59
N CYS A 432 16.03 -2.50 24.72
CA CYS A 432 16.22 -3.89 25.11
C CYS A 432 17.63 -4.14 25.64
N ASN A 433 18.65 -3.62 24.94
CA ASN A 433 20.05 -3.71 25.40
C ASN A 433 20.28 -2.91 26.70
N GLN A 434 19.68 -1.73 26.85
CA GLN A 434 19.77 -0.93 28.08
C GLN A 434 19.11 -1.60 29.30
N ALA A 435 18.05 -2.38 29.09
CA ALA A 435 17.33 -3.09 30.15
C ALA A 435 17.73 -4.56 30.29
N ASN A 436 18.67 -5.04 29.47
CA ASN A 436 19.04 -6.45 29.38
C ASN A 436 17.84 -7.39 29.11
N ILE A 437 16.98 -6.99 28.17
CA ILE A 437 15.80 -7.74 27.72
C ILE A 437 16.17 -8.52 26.46
N SER A 438 15.89 -9.82 26.48
CA SER A 438 16.25 -10.72 25.38
C SER A 438 15.27 -10.60 24.22
N TYR A 439 15.81 -10.64 23.01
CA TYR A 439 15.08 -10.77 21.76
C TYR A 439 15.80 -11.76 20.84
N ARG A 440 15.05 -12.40 19.94
CA ARG A 440 15.57 -13.40 18.99
C ARG A 440 15.43 -12.88 17.56
N PRO A 441 16.53 -12.68 16.80
CA PRO A 441 16.45 -12.42 15.37
C PRO A 441 15.73 -13.55 14.64
N LEU A 442 14.84 -13.20 13.73
CA LEU A 442 14.05 -14.13 12.94
C LEU A 442 14.75 -14.43 11.63
N HIS A 443 14.76 -15.70 11.23
CA HIS A 443 15.37 -16.14 9.99
C HIS A 443 14.40 -16.01 8.83
N ARG A 444 14.92 -15.91 7.60
CA ARG A 444 14.10 -15.78 6.39
C ARG A 444 13.36 -17.07 6.00
N GLU A 445 13.81 -18.22 6.51
CA GLU A 445 13.20 -19.51 6.18
C GLU A 445 11.79 -19.61 6.77
N CYS A 446 10.80 -19.79 5.89
CA CYS A 446 9.42 -19.97 6.26
C CYS A 446 8.84 -21.16 5.47
N ALA A 447 8.53 -22.26 6.15
CA ALA A 447 7.89 -23.38 5.50
C ALA A 447 6.40 -23.05 5.25
N MET A 448 5.94 -23.13 4.01
CA MET A 448 4.52 -22.98 3.68
C MET A 448 3.80 -24.33 3.78
N MET A 449 2.86 -24.45 4.72
CA MET A 449 2.03 -25.64 4.89
C MET A 449 0.78 -25.55 4.01
N ASP A 450 0.57 -26.57 3.17
CA ASP A 450 -0.62 -26.67 2.33
C ASP A 450 -1.76 -27.33 3.12
N SER A 451 -2.81 -26.56 3.42
CA SER A 451 -3.98 -27.03 4.20
C SER A 451 -4.82 -28.11 3.52
N VAL A 452 -4.66 -28.34 2.22
CA VAL A 452 -5.35 -29.40 1.48
C VAL A 452 -4.51 -30.67 1.46
N LEU A 453 -3.20 -30.52 1.23
CA LEU A 453 -2.29 -31.67 1.13
C LEU A 453 -1.74 -32.14 2.48
N GLY A 454 -1.81 -31.30 3.53
CA GLY A 454 -1.29 -31.59 4.86
C GLY A 454 0.21 -31.83 4.89
N LYS A 455 0.96 -31.07 4.06
CA LYS A 455 2.42 -31.17 3.94
C LYS A 455 3.01 -29.83 3.49
N VAL A 456 4.32 -29.70 3.63
CA VAL A 456 5.07 -28.55 3.12
C VAL A 456 4.88 -28.44 1.61
N MET A 457 4.54 -27.23 1.15
CA MET A 457 4.32 -26.91 -0.24
C MET A 457 5.62 -27.05 -1.04
N ASN A 458 5.49 -27.41 -2.31
CA ASN A 458 6.66 -27.50 -3.19
C ASN A 458 7.30 -26.11 -3.33
N HIS A 459 8.59 -25.99 -2.99
CA HIS A 459 9.36 -24.74 -3.06
C HIS A 459 9.27 -24.05 -4.43
N ARG A 460 9.13 -24.79 -5.55
CA ARG A 460 8.95 -24.17 -6.87
C ARG A 460 7.61 -23.43 -6.96
N VAL A 461 6.54 -24.01 -6.41
CA VAL A 461 5.20 -23.38 -6.42
C VAL A 461 5.21 -22.12 -5.57
N ASP A 462 5.76 -22.23 -4.36
CA ASP A 462 5.93 -21.11 -3.42
C ASP A 462 6.71 -19.96 -4.08
N ARG A 463 7.90 -20.26 -4.61
CA ARG A 463 8.74 -19.29 -5.32
C ARG A 463 8.04 -18.62 -6.50
N ILE A 464 7.28 -19.37 -7.31
CA ILE A 464 6.58 -18.78 -8.45
C ILE A 464 5.43 -17.87 -7.99
N ALA A 465 4.72 -18.23 -6.92
CA ALA A 465 3.69 -17.38 -6.34
C ALA A 465 4.27 -16.09 -5.76
N ASP A 466 5.43 -16.17 -5.10
CA ASP A 466 6.17 -15.00 -4.62
C ASP A 466 6.70 -14.11 -5.76
N GLU A 467 7.35 -14.68 -6.77
CA GLU A 467 7.83 -13.92 -7.94
C GLU A 467 6.68 -13.21 -8.66
N HIS A 468 5.51 -13.86 -8.80
CA HIS A 468 4.34 -13.22 -9.40
C HIS A 468 3.74 -12.14 -8.49
N TRP A 469 3.66 -12.36 -7.18
CA TRP A 469 3.26 -11.34 -6.23
C TRP A 469 4.13 -10.09 -6.36
N ASN A 470 5.45 -10.26 -6.40
CA ASN A 470 6.41 -9.17 -6.59
C ASN A 470 6.26 -8.48 -7.96
N CYS A 471 6.03 -9.24 -9.05
CA CYS A 471 5.74 -8.64 -10.36
C CYS A 471 4.51 -7.72 -10.35
N ILE A 472 3.46 -8.10 -9.60
CA ILE A 472 2.27 -7.27 -9.46
C ILE A 472 2.63 -5.97 -8.72
N HIS A 473 3.43 -6.05 -7.66
CA HIS A 473 3.93 -4.87 -6.95
C HIS A 473 4.75 -3.94 -7.85
N ASP A 474 5.66 -4.49 -8.67
CA ASP A 474 6.46 -3.71 -9.62
C ASP A 474 5.57 -2.95 -10.60
N ILE A 475 4.51 -3.59 -11.10
CA ILE A 475 3.60 -2.95 -12.03
C ILE A 475 2.74 -1.91 -11.32
N LEU A 476 2.30 -2.15 -10.07
CA LEU A 476 1.66 -1.11 -9.27
C LEU A 476 2.57 0.10 -9.08
N GLY A 477 3.85 -0.14 -8.77
CA GLY A 477 4.88 0.89 -8.67
C GLY A 477 5.01 1.69 -9.96
N HIS A 478 5.10 1.01 -11.10
CA HIS A 478 5.15 1.62 -12.43
C HIS A 478 3.88 2.42 -12.76
N TRP A 479 2.69 1.87 -12.45
CA TRP A 479 1.42 2.55 -12.69
C TRP A 479 1.28 3.80 -11.82
N ARG A 480 1.75 3.75 -10.57
CA ARG A 480 1.75 4.88 -9.65
C ARG A 480 2.56 6.06 -10.20
N SER A 481 3.70 5.80 -10.85
CA SER A 481 4.54 6.84 -11.45
C SER A 481 4.03 7.36 -12.80
N HIS A 482 3.30 6.55 -13.58
CA HIS A 482 2.93 6.90 -14.96
C HIS A 482 1.44 7.20 -15.21
N THR A 483 0.55 6.94 -14.24
CA THR A 483 -0.91 7.15 -14.42
C THR A 483 -1.47 8.25 -13.50
N LYS A 484 -2.29 9.15 -14.07
CA LYS A 484 -3.04 10.19 -13.31
C LYS A 484 -4.47 9.75 -12.93
N GLY A 485 -4.72 8.44 -12.84
CA GLY A 485 -6.02 7.90 -12.48
C GLY A 485 -6.46 8.22 -11.03
N PRO A 486 -7.75 8.12 -10.70
CA PRO A 486 -8.22 8.29 -9.33
C PRO A 486 -7.67 7.20 -8.41
N ASP A 487 -7.59 7.51 -7.11
CA ASP A 487 -7.30 6.50 -6.10
C ASP A 487 -8.49 5.54 -5.94
N ARG A 488 -8.20 4.27 -5.65
CA ARG A 488 -9.17 3.18 -5.50
C ARG A 488 -8.64 2.14 -4.51
N SER A 489 -9.38 1.07 -4.31
CA SER A 489 -8.92 -0.02 -3.46
C SER A 489 -7.69 -0.74 -4.03
N LEU A 490 -6.78 -1.14 -3.15
CA LEU A 490 -5.58 -1.93 -3.49
C LEU A 490 -5.99 -3.25 -4.15
N MET A 491 -7.02 -3.92 -3.62
CA MET A 491 -7.61 -5.10 -4.25
C MET A 491 -8.15 -4.80 -5.65
N GLY A 492 -8.89 -3.71 -5.82
CA GLY A 492 -9.44 -3.30 -7.12
C GLY A 492 -8.36 -3.01 -8.16
N GLN A 493 -7.27 -2.37 -7.74
CA GLN A 493 -6.13 -2.11 -8.63
C GLN A 493 -5.32 -3.37 -8.92
N PHE A 494 -5.10 -4.28 -7.95
CA PHE A 494 -4.49 -5.58 -8.21
C PHE A 494 -5.23 -6.31 -9.33
N ASN A 495 -6.56 -6.35 -9.26
CA ASN A 495 -7.42 -6.96 -10.28
C ASN A 495 -7.33 -6.28 -11.66
N MET A 496 -7.08 -4.97 -11.71
CA MET A 496 -6.89 -4.24 -12.97
C MET A 496 -5.50 -4.45 -13.58
N THR A 497 -4.45 -4.39 -12.77
CA THR A 497 -3.08 -4.64 -13.20
C THR A 497 -2.96 -6.04 -13.78
N ALA A 498 -3.50 -7.01 -13.05
CA ALA A 498 -3.79 -8.36 -13.49
C ALA A 498 -4.42 -8.44 -14.90
N SER A 499 -5.43 -7.60 -15.16
CA SER A 499 -6.14 -7.55 -16.44
C SER A 499 -5.35 -6.88 -17.58
N SER A 500 -4.39 -5.99 -17.26
CA SER A 500 -3.64 -5.17 -18.23
C SER A 500 -2.35 -5.82 -18.78
N MET A 501 -1.82 -6.85 -18.09
CA MET A 501 -0.59 -7.57 -18.48
C MET A 501 -0.73 -8.44 -19.74
N GLY A 502 -1.87 -8.37 -20.45
CA GLY A 502 -2.08 -9.02 -21.75
C GLY A 502 -1.33 -8.36 -22.94
N LEU A 503 -0.48 -7.36 -22.71
CA LEU A 503 0.35 -6.72 -23.74
C LEU A 503 1.77 -7.33 -23.76
N LYS A 504 1.98 -8.24 -24.74
CA LYS A 504 3.27 -8.74 -25.28
C LYS A 504 4.47 -8.74 -24.33
N MET A 505 4.64 -9.81 -23.54
CA MET A 505 5.99 -10.24 -23.13
C MET A 505 6.74 -10.75 -24.37
N ALA A 506 7.51 -9.86 -25.01
CA ALA A 506 8.62 -10.30 -25.84
C ALA A 506 9.70 -10.86 -24.90
N MET A 507 9.99 -12.16 -25.02
CA MET A 507 11.15 -12.75 -24.35
C MET A 507 12.42 -11.96 -24.73
N PRO A 508 13.35 -11.71 -23.80
CA PRO A 508 14.70 -11.28 -24.17
C PRO A 508 15.30 -12.36 -25.08
N ARG A 509 15.61 -11.99 -26.33
CA ARG A 509 16.37 -12.85 -27.23
C ARG A 509 17.73 -13.16 -26.59
N ARG A 510 18.12 -14.43 -26.62
CA ARG A 510 19.48 -14.88 -26.30
C ARG A 510 20.49 -14.07 -27.14
N PRO A 511 21.66 -13.69 -26.60
CA PRO A 511 22.72 -13.08 -27.40
C PRO A 511 23.23 -14.08 -28.43
N ASP A 512 23.22 -13.68 -29.70
CA ASP A 512 23.66 -14.47 -30.85
C ASP A 512 25.12 -14.95 -30.73
N GLN A 513 25.33 -16.24 -31.01
CA GLN A 513 26.62 -16.75 -31.42
C GLN A 513 26.86 -16.39 -32.89
N LYS A 514 27.90 -15.59 -33.11
CA LYS A 514 28.52 -15.24 -34.40
C LYS A 514 28.52 -16.38 -35.43
N LYS A 515 28.10 -16.08 -36.66
CA LYS A 515 28.84 -16.47 -37.87
C LYS A 515 28.63 -15.50 -39.04
N ARG A 516 29.77 -15.21 -39.66
CA ARG A 516 30.08 -14.27 -40.75
C ARG A 516 29.67 -14.80 -42.13
N ARG A 517 29.62 -13.86 -43.09
CA ARG A 517 29.76 -13.98 -44.58
C ARG A 517 28.52 -14.46 -45.32
N SER A 518 28.15 -14.01 -46.53
CA SER A 518 28.54 -12.94 -47.46
C SER A 518 27.78 -13.21 -48.77
N GLY A 519 27.33 -12.19 -49.51
CA GLY A 519 26.97 -12.32 -50.94
C GLY A 519 25.49 -12.10 -51.25
N GLY A 520 25.22 -11.21 -52.21
CA GLY A 520 23.90 -10.71 -52.63
C GLY A 520 23.11 -11.64 -53.57
N PHE A 521 21.87 -11.33 -53.97
CA PHE A 521 21.47 -10.32 -54.97
C PHE A 521 19.93 -10.34 -55.18
N GLY A 522 19.37 -9.19 -55.57
CA GLY A 522 18.08 -9.01 -56.29
C GLY A 522 16.85 -8.66 -55.43
N GLY A 523 16.10 -7.57 -55.63
CA GLY A 523 16.14 -6.49 -56.61
C GLY A 523 14.97 -5.50 -56.41
N ILE A 524 15.20 -4.28 -56.89
CA ILE A 524 14.28 -3.18 -57.26
C ILE A 524 13.63 -2.34 -56.14
N ASN A 525 13.94 -1.05 -56.27
CA ASN A 525 13.61 0.08 -55.43
C ASN A 525 12.93 1.12 -56.34
N PHE A 526 11.82 1.73 -55.91
CA PHE A 526 11.25 2.92 -56.53
C PHE A 526 10.91 3.93 -55.44
N ASN A 527 11.94 4.63 -54.98
CA ASN A 527 11.81 5.93 -54.33
C ASN A 527 12.94 6.83 -54.83
N LYS A 528 12.57 7.78 -55.67
CA LYS A 528 13.25 9.05 -55.94
C LYS A 528 12.30 9.78 -56.87
N LEU A 529 11.64 10.84 -56.46
CA LEU A 529 12.17 12.21 -56.43
C LEU A 529 10.90 13.05 -56.15
N LEU A 530 10.71 13.75 -55.03
CA LEU A 530 11.15 15.10 -54.66
C LEU A 530 10.16 15.48 -53.53
N GLY A 531 10.50 15.97 -52.34
CA GLY A 531 11.48 17.00 -52.02
C GLY A 531 10.80 18.36 -52.10
N GLY A 532 10.35 18.94 -50.96
CA GLY A 532 9.99 20.36 -50.89
C GLY A 532 8.87 20.72 -49.93
N SER A 533 9.25 21.24 -48.77
CA SER A 533 8.45 22.03 -47.83
C SER A 533 8.07 23.41 -48.40
N GLY A 534 6.86 23.90 -48.13
CA GLY A 534 6.45 25.30 -48.35
C GLY A 534 4.94 25.51 -48.19
N ALA A 535 4.56 26.57 -47.45
CA ALA A 535 3.20 27.04 -47.12
C ALA A 535 2.34 27.35 -48.37
N SER A 536 1.04 27.67 -48.38
CA SER A 536 0.02 28.11 -47.40
C SER A 536 -1.36 27.92 -48.03
N THR A 537 -2.41 28.00 -47.20
CA THR A 537 -3.84 28.22 -47.46
C THR A 537 -4.31 28.69 -48.86
N VAL A 538 -5.49 28.14 -49.22
CA VAL A 538 -6.46 28.47 -50.29
C VAL A 538 -6.35 27.60 -51.54
N ASP A 539 -7.10 26.48 -51.55
CA ASP A 539 -7.97 26.07 -52.67
C ASP A 539 -8.74 24.78 -52.32
N LEU A 540 -9.67 24.91 -51.37
CA LEU A 540 -10.93 24.17 -51.39
C LEU A 540 -11.74 24.75 -52.56
N PHE A 541 -11.97 24.02 -53.66
CA PHE A 541 -13.29 23.96 -54.34
C PHE A 541 -13.40 23.12 -55.62
N VAL A 542 -12.33 22.65 -56.28
CA VAL A 542 -12.47 22.25 -57.71
C VAL A 542 -12.38 20.74 -58.02
N VAL A 543 -12.05 19.85 -57.08
CA VAL A 543 -11.94 18.40 -57.40
C VAL A 543 -13.25 17.61 -57.18
N ALA A 544 -14.30 18.25 -56.66
CA ALA A 544 -15.58 17.58 -56.35
C ALA A 544 -16.57 17.40 -57.52
N VAL A 545 -16.25 17.82 -58.76
CA VAL A 545 -17.28 17.95 -59.82
C VAL A 545 -17.11 17.04 -61.05
N VAL A 546 -15.98 16.34 -61.24
CA VAL A 546 -15.75 15.61 -62.51
C VAL A 546 -15.99 14.09 -62.45
N SER A 547 -16.12 13.47 -61.27
CA SER A 547 -16.37 12.01 -61.19
C SER A 547 -17.84 11.59 -61.03
N VAL A 548 -18.78 12.54 -60.95
CA VAL A 548 -20.22 12.27 -60.70
C VAL A 548 -21.03 12.13 -61.99
N VAL A 549 -20.49 12.45 -63.17
CA VAL A 549 -21.28 12.51 -64.42
C VAL A 549 -21.15 11.27 -65.32
N SER A 550 -20.14 10.41 -65.12
CA SER A 550 -19.92 9.24 -66.02
C SER A 550 -20.66 7.96 -65.60
N THR A 551 -21.16 7.87 -64.36
CA THR A 551 -21.86 6.65 -63.88
C THR A 551 -23.39 6.76 -64.00
N PHE A 552 -23.93 7.93 -64.35
CA PHE A 552 -25.37 8.19 -64.43
C PHE A 552 -26.00 7.84 -65.79
N PHE A 553 -25.20 7.55 -66.82
CA PHE A 553 -25.70 7.29 -68.19
C PHE A 553 -25.82 5.81 -68.58
N VAL A 554 -25.23 4.88 -67.81
CA VAL A 554 -25.24 3.43 -68.14
C VAL A 554 -26.43 2.69 -67.53
N MET A 555 -27.07 3.22 -66.48
CA MET A 555 -28.20 2.58 -65.80
C MET A 555 -29.60 2.97 -66.32
N ARG A 556 -29.70 3.73 -67.42
CA ARG A 556 -31.01 4.17 -67.97
C ARG A 556 -31.49 3.38 -69.20
N PHE A 557 -30.75 2.37 -69.65
CA PHE A 557 -31.08 1.63 -70.89
C PHE A 557 -31.60 0.19 -70.70
N PHE A 558 -31.74 -0.32 -69.47
CA PHE A 558 -32.28 -1.67 -69.23
C PHE A 558 -33.38 -1.70 -68.15
N VAL A 559 -34.34 -0.78 -68.24
CA VAL A 559 -35.66 -0.93 -67.59
C VAL A 559 -36.73 -0.83 -68.66
N SER A 560 -37.14 -1.97 -69.23
CA SER A 560 -38.51 -2.21 -69.68
C SER A 560 -38.69 -3.68 -70.07
N GLN A 561 -39.06 -4.53 -69.10
CA GLN A 561 -40.06 -5.60 -69.28
C GLN A 561 -40.65 -5.97 -67.89
N PRO A 562 -41.96 -6.24 -67.78
CA PRO A 562 -42.59 -6.59 -66.52
C PRO A 562 -42.39 -8.09 -66.27
N ALA A 563 -41.49 -8.44 -65.35
CA ALA A 563 -41.40 -9.81 -64.85
C ALA A 563 -42.35 -9.95 -63.66
N THR A 564 -43.39 -10.76 -63.85
CA THR A 564 -44.32 -11.24 -62.82
C THR A 564 -43.54 -11.89 -61.68
N VAL A 565 -43.39 -11.20 -60.55
CA VAL A 565 -42.85 -11.83 -59.32
C VAL A 565 -44.00 -12.57 -58.65
N GLN A 566 -44.03 -13.89 -58.85
CA GLN A 566 -44.82 -14.79 -58.01
C GLN A 566 -44.45 -14.57 -56.54
N LYS A 567 -45.46 -14.32 -55.69
CA LYS A 567 -45.33 -14.46 -54.23
C LYS A 567 -44.94 -15.92 -53.93
N LEU A 568 -43.65 -16.19 -53.81
CA LEU A 568 -43.16 -17.38 -53.13
C LEU A 568 -43.40 -17.17 -51.63
N GLN A 569 -44.51 -17.70 -51.12
CA GLN A 569 -44.68 -17.95 -49.69
C GLN A 569 -43.65 -19.00 -49.29
N PHE A 570 -42.48 -18.58 -48.81
CA PHE A 570 -41.64 -19.45 -48.01
C PHE A 570 -42.36 -19.68 -46.68
N VAL A 571 -43.01 -20.84 -46.55
CA VAL A 571 -43.43 -21.34 -45.25
C VAL A 571 -42.16 -21.84 -44.55
N SER A 572 -41.50 -20.93 -43.85
CA SER A 572 -40.48 -21.28 -42.86
C SER A 572 -41.21 -21.95 -41.69
N THR A 573 -40.99 -23.25 -41.47
CA THR A 573 -41.47 -23.96 -40.26
C THR A 573 -40.71 -23.45 -39.05
N TYR A 574 -41.42 -23.03 -38.00
CA TYR A 574 -40.85 -22.49 -36.77
C TYR A 574 -39.87 -23.48 -36.11
N ASN A 575 -38.66 -23.02 -35.78
CA ASN A 575 -37.67 -23.86 -35.14
C ASN A 575 -37.90 -23.95 -33.63
N HIS A 576 -38.53 -25.04 -33.18
CA HIS A 576 -38.77 -25.32 -31.76
C HIS A 576 -37.51 -25.76 -30.98
N THR A 577 -36.32 -25.75 -31.58
CA THR A 577 -35.09 -26.18 -30.91
C THR A 577 -34.77 -25.26 -29.73
N GLN A 578 -34.96 -25.79 -28.54
CA GLN A 578 -34.48 -25.16 -27.32
C GLN A 578 -32.96 -25.32 -27.22
N LEU A 579 -32.28 -24.27 -26.78
CA LEU A 579 -30.82 -24.28 -26.73
C LEU A 579 -30.28 -25.02 -25.50
N TYR A 580 -31.07 -25.57 -24.58
CA TYR A 580 -30.55 -26.22 -23.35
C TYR A 580 -30.33 -27.74 -23.51
N LYS A 581 -29.48 -28.33 -22.66
CA LYS A 581 -29.36 -29.79 -22.49
C LYS A 581 -29.23 -30.14 -21.01
N ALA A 582 -30.25 -30.80 -20.46
CA ALA A 582 -30.20 -31.30 -19.09
C ALA A 582 -29.17 -32.44 -18.97
N ARG A 583 -28.36 -32.42 -17.91
CA ARG A 583 -27.42 -33.49 -17.57
C ARG A 583 -27.91 -34.18 -16.30
N ILE A 584 -28.17 -35.48 -16.39
CA ILE A 584 -28.53 -36.29 -15.22
C ILE A 584 -27.23 -36.83 -14.63
N LEU A 585 -26.98 -36.53 -13.36
CA LEU A 585 -25.80 -36.97 -12.62
C LEU A 585 -26.01 -38.39 -12.05
N ASP A 586 -24.92 -39.03 -11.61
CA ASP A 586 -24.96 -40.40 -11.06
C ASP A 586 -25.88 -40.54 -9.84
N ASN A 587 -26.03 -39.46 -9.06
CA ASN A 587 -26.94 -39.38 -7.92
C ASN A 587 -28.40 -39.04 -8.32
N LYS A 588 -28.72 -39.02 -9.62
CA LYS A 588 -30.01 -38.63 -10.22
C LYS A 588 -30.37 -37.14 -10.11
N ASP A 589 -29.47 -36.29 -9.63
CA ASP A 589 -29.66 -34.84 -9.70
C ASP A 589 -29.62 -34.36 -11.15
N ILE A 590 -30.30 -33.24 -11.42
CA ILE A 590 -30.40 -32.67 -12.76
C ILE A 590 -29.62 -31.36 -12.83
N GLU A 591 -28.70 -31.27 -13.80
CA GLU A 591 -27.87 -30.10 -14.11
C GLU A 591 -28.37 -29.35 -15.34
N PHE A 592 -28.45 -28.02 -15.24
CA PHE A 592 -28.77 -27.12 -16.33
C PHE A 592 -27.69 -26.04 -16.47
N ASP A 593 -27.28 -25.74 -17.70
CA ASP A 593 -26.44 -24.60 -18.00
C ASP A 593 -27.32 -23.36 -18.25
N PHE A 594 -27.00 -22.22 -17.62
CA PHE A 594 -27.74 -20.96 -17.80
C PHE A 594 -26.80 -19.76 -18.06
N LEU A 595 -27.32 -18.76 -18.77
CA LEU A 595 -26.64 -17.53 -19.15
C LEU A 595 -27.32 -16.35 -18.47
N LEU A 596 -26.54 -15.36 -18.04
CA LEU A 596 -27.03 -14.08 -17.57
C LEU A 596 -26.49 -12.91 -18.39
N VAL A 597 -27.32 -11.92 -18.71
CA VAL A 597 -26.87 -10.62 -19.27
C VAL A 597 -27.04 -9.51 -18.25
N SER A 598 -26.23 -8.46 -18.35
CA SER A 598 -26.29 -7.30 -17.44
C SER A 598 -26.79 -6.04 -18.11
N ASP A 599 -27.64 -5.33 -17.40
CA ASP A 599 -27.89 -3.92 -17.59
C ASP A 599 -26.95 -3.14 -16.66
N LEU A 600 -25.99 -2.42 -17.26
CA LEU A 600 -24.95 -1.62 -16.60
C LEU A 600 -25.31 -0.12 -16.57
N ASP A 601 -26.51 0.26 -17.00
CA ASP A 601 -26.89 1.67 -17.13
C ASP A 601 -25.80 2.47 -17.89
N ARG A 602 -25.39 3.63 -17.35
CA ARG A 602 -24.35 4.50 -17.91
C ARG A 602 -22.96 3.87 -17.91
N GLU A 603 -22.74 2.80 -17.15
CA GLU A 603 -21.45 2.09 -17.07
C GLU A 603 -21.21 1.16 -18.26
N SER A 604 -22.20 0.97 -19.15
CA SER A 604 -22.02 0.24 -20.40
C SER A 604 -21.04 0.92 -21.36
N LYS A 605 -20.82 2.24 -21.23
CA LYS A 605 -19.98 3.01 -22.16
C LYS A 605 -18.48 2.78 -21.91
N VAL A 606 -17.79 2.18 -22.89
CA VAL A 606 -16.34 1.93 -22.87
C VAL A 606 -15.55 3.07 -23.52
N SER A 607 -16.05 3.60 -24.63
CA SER A 607 -15.44 4.71 -25.35
C SER A 607 -16.51 5.64 -25.93
N SER A 608 -16.11 6.67 -26.68
CA SER A 608 -17.07 7.53 -27.39
C SER A 608 -17.91 6.80 -28.44
N LYS A 609 -17.49 5.61 -28.87
CA LYS A 609 -18.13 4.82 -29.93
C LYS A 609 -18.44 3.37 -29.55
N LEU A 610 -18.14 2.93 -28.32
CA LEU A 610 -18.26 1.53 -27.92
C LEU A 610 -19.00 1.39 -26.60
N TRP A 611 -20.02 0.53 -26.58
CA TRP A 611 -20.78 0.14 -25.39
C TRP A 611 -20.74 -1.37 -25.23
N GLN A 612 -20.75 -1.83 -23.98
CA GLN A 612 -20.65 -3.24 -23.63
C GLN A 612 -21.63 -3.66 -22.53
N SER A 613 -22.10 -4.91 -22.58
CA SER A 613 -22.84 -5.60 -21.52
C SER A 613 -22.06 -6.83 -21.05
N LEU A 614 -21.96 -7.02 -19.73
CA LEU A 614 -21.34 -8.22 -19.15
C LEU A 614 -22.33 -9.38 -19.23
N THR A 615 -21.86 -10.51 -19.76
CA THR A 615 -22.62 -11.76 -19.79
C THR A 615 -21.91 -12.82 -18.94
N LYS A 616 -22.62 -13.51 -18.06
CA LYS A 616 -22.10 -14.56 -17.16
C LYS A 616 -22.71 -15.93 -17.48
N ARG A 617 -21.98 -17.01 -17.20
CA ARG A 617 -22.49 -18.39 -17.33
C ARG A 617 -22.50 -19.11 -15.98
N GLY A 618 -23.58 -19.83 -15.70
CA GLY A 618 -23.73 -20.64 -14.49
C GLY A 618 -24.26 -22.04 -14.78
N ILE A 619 -24.26 -22.86 -13.74
CA ILE A 619 -24.84 -24.19 -13.67
C ILE A 619 -25.86 -24.18 -12.53
N LEU A 620 -27.08 -24.58 -12.83
CA LEU A 620 -28.12 -24.86 -11.84
C LEU A 620 -28.18 -26.38 -11.63
N ARG A 621 -28.06 -26.83 -10.37
CA ARG A 621 -28.30 -28.22 -9.97
C ARG A 621 -29.59 -28.31 -9.19
N ILE A 622 -30.42 -29.29 -9.49
CA ILE A 622 -31.65 -29.59 -8.75
C ILE A 622 -31.55 -31.01 -8.23
N SER A 623 -31.83 -31.19 -6.94
CA SER A 623 -31.82 -32.52 -6.32
C SER A 623 -32.85 -33.44 -6.96
N ALA A 624 -32.59 -34.75 -6.94
CA ALA A 624 -33.50 -35.76 -7.51
C ALA A 624 -34.95 -35.69 -6.96
N ASP A 625 -35.10 -35.29 -5.69
CA ASP A 625 -36.39 -35.08 -5.01
C ASP A 625 -37.02 -33.70 -5.29
N ARG A 626 -36.35 -32.84 -6.07
CA ARG A 626 -36.73 -31.45 -6.39
C ARG A 626 -36.91 -30.53 -5.18
N ALA A 627 -36.45 -30.95 -4.00
CA ALA A 627 -36.60 -30.19 -2.76
C ALA A 627 -35.49 -29.15 -2.55
N LYS A 628 -34.37 -29.25 -3.29
CA LYS A 628 -33.20 -28.36 -3.15
C LYS A 628 -32.66 -27.95 -4.52
N ALA A 629 -32.20 -26.71 -4.61
CA ALA A 629 -31.47 -26.22 -5.77
C ALA A 629 -30.13 -25.59 -5.36
N PHE A 630 -29.13 -25.69 -6.25
CA PHE A 630 -27.80 -25.12 -6.05
C PHE A 630 -27.33 -24.41 -7.32
N VAL A 631 -26.67 -23.26 -7.16
CA VAL A 631 -26.13 -22.50 -8.28
C VAL A 631 -24.61 -22.45 -8.18
N GLU A 632 -23.94 -22.87 -9.25
CA GLU A 632 -22.49 -22.86 -9.41
C GLU A 632 -22.10 -21.99 -10.60
N TRP A 633 -21.24 -20.99 -10.39
CA TRP A 633 -20.81 -20.09 -11.47
C TRP A 633 -19.64 -20.68 -12.26
N LYS A 634 -19.73 -20.67 -13.60
CA LYS A 634 -18.62 -21.13 -14.45
C LYS A 634 -17.52 -20.08 -14.45
N THR A 635 -16.31 -20.51 -14.10
CA THR A 635 -15.16 -19.64 -13.87
C THR A 635 -14.62 -18.95 -15.12
N ASP A 636 -14.86 -19.57 -16.27
CA ASP A 636 -14.33 -19.21 -17.58
C ASP A 636 -15.44 -18.76 -18.54
N GLY A 637 -16.62 -18.51 -17.98
CA GLY A 637 -17.87 -18.33 -18.72
C GLY A 637 -18.24 -16.89 -19.03
N ASP A 638 -17.53 -15.91 -18.47
CA ASP A 638 -17.87 -14.51 -18.61
C ASP A 638 -17.33 -13.92 -19.93
N PHE A 639 -18.16 -13.17 -20.64
CA PHE A 639 -17.79 -12.44 -21.86
C PHE A 639 -18.56 -11.12 -21.96
N PHE A 640 -18.14 -10.25 -22.87
CA PHE A 640 -18.79 -8.97 -23.12
C PHE A 640 -19.48 -8.98 -24.49
N LEU A 641 -20.73 -8.53 -24.51
CA LEU A 641 -21.47 -8.22 -25.74
C LEU A 641 -21.26 -6.75 -26.05
N ASN A 642 -20.92 -6.42 -27.31
CA ASN A 642 -20.50 -5.06 -27.68
C ASN A 642 -21.34 -4.51 -28.85
N THR A 643 -21.52 -3.19 -28.88
CA THR A 643 -22.16 -2.46 -30.00
C THR A 643 -21.54 -1.08 -30.15
N GLU A 644 -21.56 -0.58 -31.38
CA GLU A 644 -21.26 0.83 -31.70
C GLU A 644 -22.53 1.67 -31.90
N ILE A 645 -23.70 1.02 -31.94
CA ILE A 645 -25.01 1.66 -32.12
C ILE A 645 -25.50 2.13 -30.74
N SER A 646 -25.77 3.44 -30.60
CA SER A 646 -26.29 4.02 -29.37
C SER A 646 -27.38 5.05 -29.61
N SER A 647 -28.21 5.26 -28.60
CA SER A 647 -29.25 6.29 -28.57
C SER A 647 -29.01 7.21 -27.37
N GLY A 648 -28.87 8.52 -27.62
CA GLY A 648 -28.55 9.49 -26.56
C GLY A 648 -27.22 9.21 -25.84
N GLY A 649 -26.27 8.52 -26.49
CA GLY A 649 -24.99 8.13 -25.91
C GLY A 649 -25.05 6.93 -24.95
N ARG A 650 -26.14 6.15 -24.99
CA ARG A 650 -26.38 4.93 -24.20
C ARG A 650 -26.74 3.75 -25.10
N ALA A 651 -26.30 2.55 -24.74
CA ALA A 651 -26.58 1.28 -25.41
C ALA A 651 -26.16 0.10 -24.51
N MET A 652 -26.50 -1.13 -24.91
CA MET A 652 -26.14 -2.36 -24.18
C MET A 652 -26.72 -2.44 -22.75
N GLU A 653 -27.88 -1.82 -22.55
CA GLU A 653 -28.70 -1.98 -21.35
C GLU A 653 -29.68 -3.13 -21.58
N LEU A 654 -29.13 -4.36 -21.57
CA LEU A 654 -29.86 -5.58 -21.94
C LEU A 654 -30.79 -6.02 -20.82
N SER A 655 -32.09 -6.10 -21.11
CA SER A 655 -33.13 -6.33 -20.10
C SER A 655 -33.53 -7.78 -19.90
N ASP A 656 -33.79 -8.53 -20.98
CA ASP A 656 -34.19 -9.95 -20.87
C ASP A 656 -33.59 -10.86 -21.96
N LEU A 657 -33.69 -12.18 -21.79
CA LEU A 657 -33.21 -13.21 -22.73
C LEU A 657 -34.33 -14.17 -23.14
N ALA A 658 -34.42 -14.50 -24.43
CA ALA A 658 -35.35 -15.52 -24.96
C ALA A 658 -34.72 -16.35 -26.08
N VAL A 659 -35.09 -17.64 -26.20
CA VAL A 659 -34.75 -18.48 -27.37
C VAL A 659 -35.95 -18.49 -28.31
N PHE A 660 -35.91 -17.69 -29.38
CA PHE A 660 -36.99 -17.55 -30.35
C PHE A 660 -36.56 -18.05 -31.73
N ASP A 661 -37.28 -19.01 -32.29
CA ASP A 661 -36.98 -19.60 -33.60
C ASP A 661 -35.53 -20.12 -33.70
N GLY A 662 -35.08 -20.81 -32.64
CA GLY A 662 -33.71 -21.33 -32.50
C GLY A 662 -32.63 -20.28 -32.23
N ARG A 663 -32.98 -18.98 -32.16
CA ARG A 663 -32.04 -17.88 -31.93
C ARG A 663 -32.08 -17.41 -30.49
N LEU A 664 -30.91 -17.15 -29.91
CA LEU A 664 -30.80 -16.53 -28.59
C LEU A 664 -30.89 -15.01 -28.76
N LEU A 665 -31.89 -14.38 -28.17
CA LEU A 665 -32.19 -12.96 -28.35
C LEU A 665 -32.18 -12.20 -27.03
N SER A 666 -31.83 -10.92 -27.07
CA SER A 666 -31.97 -9.96 -25.96
C SER A 666 -32.39 -8.58 -26.46
N VAL A 667 -33.11 -7.82 -25.65
CA VAL A 667 -33.56 -6.45 -25.99
C VAL A 667 -32.79 -5.40 -25.19
N ASP A 668 -32.34 -4.34 -25.87
CA ASP A 668 -31.71 -3.15 -25.26
C ASP A 668 -32.77 -2.09 -24.96
N ASP A 669 -32.92 -1.73 -23.68
CA ASP A 669 -33.98 -0.84 -23.19
C ASP A 669 -33.79 0.65 -23.56
N ARG A 670 -32.61 1.00 -24.11
CA ARG A 670 -32.31 2.36 -24.61
C ARG A 670 -32.47 2.49 -26.09
N THR A 671 -31.89 1.55 -26.83
CA THR A 671 -31.92 1.61 -28.29
C THR A 671 -33.22 1.03 -28.85
N GLY A 672 -33.91 0.14 -28.11
CA GLY A 672 -35.05 -0.61 -28.61
C GLY A 672 -34.65 -1.70 -29.62
N ILE A 673 -33.35 -2.00 -29.74
CA ILE A 673 -32.85 -3.03 -30.66
C ILE A 673 -32.93 -4.40 -29.96
N ILE A 674 -33.51 -5.37 -30.66
CA ILE A 674 -33.36 -6.78 -30.34
C ILE A 674 -32.06 -7.27 -30.97
N TYR A 675 -31.15 -7.77 -30.15
CA TYR A 675 -29.90 -8.37 -30.57
C TYR A 675 -30.02 -9.90 -30.61
N GLU A 676 -29.53 -10.50 -31.68
CA GLU A 676 -29.24 -11.92 -31.74
C GLU A 676 -27.83 -12.19 -31.20
N ILE A 677 -27.72 -13.11 -30.25
CA ILE A 677 -26.46 -13.45 -29.59
C ILE A 677 -25.94 -14.77 -30.18
N THR A 678 -24.89 -14.68 -30.99
CA THR A 678 -24.20 -15.85 -31.56
C THR A 678 -22.70 -15.69 -31.38
N ASN A 679 -22.00 -16.79 -31.08
CA ASN A 679 -20.54 -16.79 -30.87
C ASN A 679 -20.02 -15.74 -29.87
N ASN A 680 -20.80 -15.43 -28.82
CA ASN A 680 -20.51 -14.38 -27.83
C ASN A 680 -20.48 -12.94 -28.39
N GLU A 681 -21.10 -12.71 -29.54
CA GLU A 681 -21.27 -11.39 -30.16
C GLU A 681 -22.77 -11.06 -30.28
N ALA A 682 -23.10 -9.76 -30.26
CA ALA A 682 -24.46 -9.26 -30.36
C ALA A 682 -24.70 -8.63 -31.73
N TYR A 683 -25.58 -9.24 -32.53
CA TYR A 683 -25.93 -8.80 -33.87
C TYR A 683 -27.30 -8.11 -33.84
N PRO A 684 -27.41 -6.84 -34.27
CA PRO A 684 -28.70 -6.15 -34.27
C PRO A 684 -29.66 -6.82 -35.27
N TRP A 685 -30.87 -7.16 -34.83
CA TRP A 685 -31.87 -7.85 -35.65
C TRP A 685 -33.10 -6.98 -35.95
N VAL A 686 -33.86 -6.58 -34.92
CA VAL A 686 -35.12 -5.82 -35.08
C VAL A 686 -35.10 -4.58 -34.21
N PHE A 687 -35.46 -3.43 -34.78
CA PHE A 687 -35.64 -2.18 -34.03
C PHE A 687 -37.10 -1.99 -33.62
N LEU A 688 -37.33 -1.65 -32.36
CA LEU A 688 -38.63 -1.40 -31.77
C LEU A 688 -38.77 0.08 -31.41
N SER A 689 -39.69 0.78 -32.07
CA SER A 689 -40.09 2.16 -31.70
C SER A 689 -40.98 2.17 -30.46
N ASP A 690 -40.87 3.20 -29.62
CA ASP A 690 -41.66 3.35 -28.39
C ASP A 690 -43.19 3.47 -28.67
N GLY A 691 -44.02 3.19 -27.67
CA GLY A 691 -45.48 3.43 -27.72
C GLY A 691 -46.22 2.72 -28.88
N PRO A 692 -47.05 3.41 -29.69
CA PRO A 692 -47.79 2.82 -30.80
C PRO A 692 -46.93 2.45 -32.03
N GLY A 693 -45.63 2.75 -32.01
CA GLY A 693 -44.72 2.53 -33.15
C GLY A 693 -44.38 3.77 -33.96
N ASN A 694 -45.00 4.91 -33.65
CA ASN A 694 -44.81 6.21 -34.33
C ASN A 694 -44.00 7.22 -33.48
N VAL A 695 -43.13 6.73 -32.59
CA VAL A 695 -42.32 7.54 -31.68
C VAL A 695 -40.84 7.42 -32.07
N ALA A 696 -40.12 8.53 -32.13
CA ALA A 696 -38.70 8.57 -32.53
C ALA A 696 -37.72 7.96 -31.50
N LYS A 697 -38.22 7.63 -30.31
CA LYS A 697 -37.46 7.02 -29.21
C LYS A 697 -37.51 5.49 -29.33
N GLY A 698 -36.41 4.82 -28.99
CA GLY A 698 -36.38 3.36 -28.84
C GLY A 698 -37.33 2.88 -27.74
N PHE A 699 -37.95 1.72 -27.95
CA PHE A 699 -38.85 1.09 -26.99
C PHE A 699 -38.07 0.58 -25.78
N LYS A 700 -38.56 0.87 -24.58
CA LYS A 700 -38.00 0.34 -23.33
C LYS A 700 -38.57 -1.06 -23.08
N GLY A 701 -37.95 -2.07 -23.70
CA GLY A 701 -38.32 -3.47 -23.52
C GLY A 701 -37.70 -4.02 -22.25
N GLU A 702 -38.52 -4.44 -21.30
CA GLU A 702 -38.10 -4.92 -19.97
C GLU A 702 -38.12 -6.45 -19.87
N TRP A 703 -39.03 -7.12 -20.60
CA TRP A 703 -39.20 -8.57 -20.55
C TRP A 703 -39.49 -9.18 -21.92
N LEU A 704 -39.11 -10.44 -22.09
CA LEU A 704 -39.29 -11.24 -23.32
C LEU A 704 -40.00 -12.57 -23.01
N THR A 705 -40.98 -12.93 -23.84
CA THR A 705 -41.66 -14.24 -23.74
C THR A 705 -42.18 -14.69 -25.10
N ILE A 706 -42.48 -15.98 -25.24
CA ILE A 706 -42.90 -16.59 -26.50
C ILE A 706 -44.29 -17.18 -26.32
N LYS A 707 -45.22 -16.76 -27.17
CA LYS A 707 -46.59 -17.30 -27.22
C LYS A 707 -47.01 -17.48 -28.68
N GLY A 708 -47.48 -18.68 -29.02
CA GLY A 708 -48.02 -18.98 -30.35
C GLY A 708 -47.07 -18.60 -31.49
N GLU A 709 -45.80 -18.99 -31.39
CA GLU A 709 -44.73 -18.72 -32.39
C GLU A 709 -44.40 -17.23 -32.62
N HIS A 710 -44.85 -16.35 -31.73
CA HIS A 710 -44.50 -14.93 -31.73
C HIS A 710 -43.67 -14.57 -30.49
N LEU A 711 -42.72 -13.65 -30.67
CA LEU A 711 -41.94 -13.06 -29.58
C LEU A 711 -42.68 -11.83 -29.06
N TYR A 712 -43.01 -11.85 -27.77
CA TYR A 712 -43.63 -10.73 -27.06
C TYR A 712 -42.54 -9.99 -26.30
N VAL A 713 -42.45 -8.67 -26.52
CA VAL A 713 -41.53 -7.76 -25.84
C VAL A 713 -42.37 -6.70 -25.13
N GLY A 714 -42.33 -6.66 -23.80
CA GLY A 714 -43.17 -5.74 -23.04
C GLY A 714 -42.42 -4.67 -22.28
N GLY A 715 -43.11 -3.56 -22.02
CA GLY A 715 -42.61 -2.47 -21.17
C GLY A 715 -42.95 -2.65 -19.69
N LEU A 716 -42.62 -1.63 -18.90
CA LEU A 716 -42.74 -1.60 -17.42
C LEU A 716 -44.17 -1.83 -16.89
N GLY A 717 -45.21 -1.56 -17.68
CA GLY A 717 -46.60 -1.73 -17.24
C GLY A 717 -47.01 -0.85 -16.05
N LYS A 718 -46.37 0.31 -15.86
CA LYS A 718 -46.58 1.19 -14.68
C LYS A 718 -47.93 1.91 -14.73
N VAL A 719 -48.91 1.41 -13.96
CA VAL A 719 -50.30 1.92 -13.93
C VAL A 719 -50.55 2.85 -12.73
N ARG A 720 -51.18 4.02 -12.95
CA ARG A 720 -51.66 4.91 -11.89
C ARG A 720 -53.19 5.06 -11.88
N PHE A 721 -53.89 5.45 -12.95
CA PHE A 721 -55.38 5.54 -13.01
C PHE A 721 -55.91 5.36 -14.46
N LEU A 722 -57.23 5.17 -14.64
CA LEU A 722 -57.93 4.91 -15.93
C LEU A 722 -57.59 5.86 -17.11
N PHE A 723 -56.86 6.97 -16.89
CA PHE A 723 -56.44 7.90 -17.95
C PHE A 723 -55.05 8.54 -17.74
N GLN A 724 -54.13 8.00 -16.91
CA GLN A 724 -52.83 8.64 -16.64
C GLN A 724 -51.63 7.67 -16.57
N GLU A 725 -50.63 7.93 -17.41
CA GLU A 725 -49.43 7.14 -17.71
C GLU A 725 -48.18 8.02 -18.01
N TRP A 726 -47.00 7.46 -17.77
CA TRP A 726 -45.65 8.06 -17.66
C TRP A 726 -45.57 9.31 -16.78
N THR A 727 -44.69 9.32 -15.79
CA THR A 727 -44.67 10.38 -14.78
C THR A 727 -43.34 11.10 -14.69
N THR A 728 -43.34 12.39 -14.39
CA THR A 728 -42.16 13.10 -13.85
C THR A 728 -41.68 12.44 -12.54
N THR A 729 -40.51 12.83 -12.05
CA THR A 729 -39.94 12.36 -10.77
C THR A 729 -40.88 12.58 -9.57
N GLU A 730 -41.79 13.55 -9.68
CA GLU A 730 -42.81 13.91 -8.68
C GLU A 730 -44.19 13.22 -8.92
N GLY A 731 -44.30 12.47 -10.02
CA GLY A 731 -45.50 11.71 -10.36
C GLY A 731 -46.47 12.42 -11.33
N GLU A 732 -46.07 13.35 -12.18
CA GLU A 732 -47.01 14.05 -13.08
C GLU A 732 -47.09 13.46 -14.49
N TYR A 733 -48.30 13.31 -15.05
CA TYR A 733 -48.61 12.62 -16.32
C TYR A 733 -47.85 13.12 -17.56
N VAL A 734 -47.48 12.20 -18.46
CA VAL A 734 -46.82 12.48 -19.75
C VAL A 734 -47.38 11.66 -20.93
N ASN A 735 -47.44 10.31 -20.90
CA ASN A 735 -47.95 9.45 -22.01
C ASN A 735 -48.14 7.96 -21.64
N ASP A 736 -48.84 7.18 -22.48
CA ASP A 736 -49.14 5.75 -22.27
C ASP A 736 -48.15 4.72 -22.84
N ASN A 737 -46.96 5.17 -23.25
CA ASN A 737 -46.00 4.31 -23.93
C ASN A 737 -45.53 3.06 -23.13
N PRO A 738 -45.32 3.10 -21.79
CA PRO A 738 -44.84 1.94 -21.04
C PRO A 738 -45.82 0.76 -20.95
N MET A 739 -47.08 0.95 -21.35
CA MET A 739 -48.12 -0.08 -21.34
C MET A 739 -48.31 -0.76 -22.71
N TRP A 740 -47.45 -0.47 -23.67
CA TRP A 740 -47.43 -1.16 -24.96
C TRP A 740 -46.58 -2.43 -24.90
N VAL A 741 -46.99 -3.42 -25.70
CA VAL A 741 -46.27 -4.67 -25.95
C VAL A 741 -46.05 -4.81 -27.45
N LYS A 742 -44.87 -5.31 -27.83
CA LYS A 742 -44.46 -5.55 -29.21
C LYS A 742 -44.54 -7.04 -29.49
N VAL A 743 -45.24 -7.40 -30.55
CA VAL A 743 -45.36 -8.79 -31.01
C VAL A 743 -44.56 -8.90 -32.30
N VAL A 744 -43.49 -9.69 -32.26
CA VAL A 744 -42.53 -9.84 -33.36
C VAL A 744 -42.68 -11.22 -33.98
N SER A 745 -42.86 -11.29 -35.30
CA SER A 745 -42.92 -12.55 -36.05
C SER A 745 -41.51 -13.12 -36.30
N CYS A 746 -41.40 -14.39 -36.72
CA CYS A 746 -40.12 -15.00 -37.09
C CYS A 746 -39.37 -14.22 -38.19
N ASN A 747 -40.11 -13.56 -39.08
CA ASN A 747 -39.60 -12.70 -40.16
C ASN A 747 -39.22 -11.29 -39.70
N GLY A 748 -39.40 -10.97 -38.40
CA GLY A 748 -39.09 -9.66 -37.84
C GLY A 748 -40.18 -8.60 -38.03
N GLU A 749 -41.40 -8.99 -38.43
CA GLU A 749 -42.52 -8.05 -38.54
C GLU A 749 -42.99 -7.67 -37.13
N VAL A 750 -43.15 -6.37 -36.87
CA VAL A 750 -43.51 -5.86 -35.55
C VAL A 750 -44.96 -5.38 -35.54
N LYS A 751 -45.76 -5.94 -34.64
CA LYS A 751 -47.10 -5.47 -34.30
C LYS A 751 -47.08 -4.79 -32.93
N HIS A 752 -47.71 -3.63 -32.83
CA HIS A 752 -47.82 -2.86 -31.58
C HIS A 752 -49.19 -3.08 -30.94
N VAL A 753 -49.21 -3.53 -29.69
CA VAL A 753 -50.45 -3.87 -28.97
C VAL A 753 -50.49 -3.13 -27.64
N SER A 754 -51.57 -2.40 -27.37
CA SER A 754 -51.76 -1.77 -26.06
C SER A 754 -52.21 -2.81 -25.03
N TRP A 755 -51.51 -2.91 -23.92
CA TRP A 755 -51.82 -3.76 -22.77
C TRP A 755 -52.31 -2.95 -21.57
N ARG A 756 -52.77 -1.70 -21.78
CA ARG A 756 -53.31 -0.81 -20.74
C ARG A 756 -54.30 -1.52 -19.82
N ASP A 757 -55.36 -2.06 -20.40
CA ASP A 757 -56.44 -2.70 -19.64
C ASP A 757 -55.98 -4.00 -18.97
N VAL A 758 -54.99 -4.68 -19.56
CA VAL A 758 -54.39 -5.90 -18.99
C VAL A 758 -53.62 -5.56 -17.72
N PHE A 759 -52.70 -4.60 -17.76
CA PHE A 759 -51.91 -4.21 -16.59
C PHE A 759 -52.78 -3.65 -15.46
N ILE A 760 -53.86 -2.92 -15.79
CA ILE A 760 -54.85 -2.48 -14.80
C ILE A 760 -55.48 -3.68 -14.09
N LYS A 761 -55.92 -4.70 -14.83
CA LYS A 761 -56.53 -5.92 -14.26
C LYS A 761 -55.56 -6.71 -13.38
N VAL A 762 -54.32 -6.92 -13.85
CA VAL A 762 -53.28 -7.64 -13.10
C VAL A 762 -52.96 -6.94 -11.79
N ARG A 763 -52.87 -5.60 -11.79
CA ARG A 763 -52.66 -4.79 -10.58
C ARG A 763 -53.85 -4.90 -9.62
N SER A 764 -55.08 -4.81 -10.13
CA SER A 764 -56.30 -4.95 -9.32
C SER A 764 -56.42 -6.33 -8.69
N ALA A 765 -56.02 -7.40 -9.39
CA ALA A 765 -56.02 -8.76 -8.85
C ALA A 765 -55.06 -8.91 -7.65
N ALA A 766 -53.95 -8.16 -7.62
CA ALA A 766 -53.02 -8.10 -6.50
C ALA A 766 -53.51 -7.25 -5.31
N GLY A 767 -54.74 -6.72 -5.35
CA GLY A 767 -55.31 -5.89 -4.29
C GLY A 767 -54.69 -4.49 -4.21
N ILE A 768 -54.10 -4.00 -5.31
CA ILE A 768 -53.45 -2.70 -5.36
C ILE A 768 -54.36 -1.72 -6.10
N GLU A 769 -54.91 -0.77 -5.35
CA GLU A 769 -55.73 0.31 -5.88
C GLU A 769 -54.96 1.64 -5.94
N TYR A 770 -55.48 2.60 -6.70
CA TYR A 770 -54.92 3.95 -6.74
C TYR A 770 -54.97 4.61 -5.35
N PRO A 771 -53.90 5.28 -4.85
CA PRO A 771 -52.71 5.78 -5.55
C PRO A 771 -51.52 4.81 -5.74
N GLY A 772 -51.69 3.53 -5.41
CA GLY A 772 -50.67 2.49 -5.57
C GLY A 772 -50.29 2.18 -7.02
N TYR A 773 -49.15 1.51 -7.19
CA TYR A 773 -48.57 1.15 -8.48
C TYR A 773 -47.83 -0.19 -8.44
N MET A 774 -47.64 -0.77 -9.63
CA MET A 774 -46.87 -1.99 -9.85
C MET A 774 -45.94 -1.78 -11.05
N ILE A 775 -44.74 -2.36 -11.01
CA ILE A 775 -43.76 -2.34 -12.11
C ILE A 775 -43.41 -3.77 -12.48
N HIS A 776 -43.44 -4.08 -13.77
CA HIS A 776 -43.23 -5.41 -14.32
C HIS A 776 -41.95 -5.45 -15.17
N GLU A 777 -41.02 -6.32 -14.80
CA GLU A 777 -39.82 -6.63 -15.58
C GLU A 777 -39.65 -8.13 -15.81
N ALA A 778 -40.57 -8.95 -15.28
CA ALA A 778 -40.43 -10.38 -15.30
C ALA A 778 -41.82 -11.00 -15.58
N VAL A 779 -42.04 -11.37 -16.84
CA VAL A 779 -43.31 -11.93 -17.34
C VAL A 779 -43.01 -13.07 -18.30
N GLN A 780 -43.64 -14.23 -18.10
CA GLN A 780 -43.51 -15.39 -18.99
C GLN A 780 -44.88 -16.02 -19.29
N TRP A 781 -44.96 -16.68 -20.45
CA TRP A 781 -46.09 -17.51 -20.86
C TRP A 781 -45.72 -18.99 -20.70
N SER A 782 -46.58 -19.77 -20.03
CA SER A 782 -46.41 -21.22 -19.93
C SER A 782 -47.30 -21.95 -20.93
N ASN A 783 -46.68 -22.73 -21.82
CA ASN A 783 -47.41 -23.62 -22.72
C ASN A 783 -47.96 -24.87 -22.00
N PHE A 784 -47.40 -25.25 -20.86
CA PHE A 784 -47.92 -26.37 -20.06
C PHE A 784 -49.21 -25.98 -19.32
N HIS A 785 -49.20 -24.82 -18.67
CA HIS A 785 -50.36 -24.35 -17.90
C HIS A 785 -51.38 -23.58 -18.74
N GLN A 786 -51.02 -23.14 -19.96
CA GLN A 786 -51.80 -22.23 -20.80
C GLN A 786 -52.18 -20.95 -20.05
N LYS A 787 -51.22 -20.40 -19.30
CA LYS A 787 -51.38 -19.27 -18.39
C LYS A 787 -50.20 -18.29 -18.48
N TRP A 788 -50.46 -17.03 -18.15
CA TRP A 788 -49.47 -15.97 -17.98
C TRP A 788 -48.98 -15.90 -16.54
N PHE A 789 -47.69 -15.70 -16.35
CA PHE A 789 -47.05 -15.60 -15.04
C PHE A 789 -46.34 -14.25 -14.93
N PHE A 790 -46.66 -13.47 -13.90
CA PHE A 790 -46.05 -12.17 -13.63
C PHE A 790 -45.36 -12.18 -12.27
N LEU A 791 -44.10 -11.75 -12.25
CA LEU A 791 -43.33 -11.46 -11.04
C LEU A 791 -43.03 -9.96 -11.01
N PRO A 792 -43.86 -9.13 -10.36
CA PRO A 792 -43.63 -7.69 -10.33
C PRO A 792 -42.35 -7.35 -9.56
N ARG A 793 -41.55 -6.45 -10.15
CA ARG A 793 -40.36 -5.89 -9.52
C ARG A 793 -40.73 -5.03 -8.32
N ARG A 794 -41.64 -4.08 -8.55
CA ARG A 794 -42.08 -3.11 -7.54
C ARG A 794 -43.58 -3.23 -7.28
N VAL A 795 -43.95 -3.14 -6.01
CA VAL A 795 -45.32 -3.31 -5.52
C VAL A 795 -45.56 -2.31 -4.39
N SER A 796 -46.51 -1.38 -4.56
CA SER A 796 -46.81 -0.35 -3.55
C SER A 796 -48.28 0.05 -3.54
N ASN A 797 -48.87 0.19 -2.35
CA ASN A 797 -50.19 0.81 -2.14
C ASN A 797 -50.11 2.34 -2.01
N GLU A 798 -48.90 2.90 -1.84
CA GLU A 798 -48.66 4.34 -1.78
C GLU A 798 -48.38 4.93 -3.17
N LYS A 799 -48.61 6.25 -3.31
CA LYS A 799 -48.24 7.05 -4.49
C LYS A 799 -46.74 6.90 -4.81
N TYR A 800 -46.43 6.74 -6.09
CA TYR A 800 -45.06 6.70 -6.59
C TYR A 800 -44.24 7.93 -6.15
N SER A 801 -43.02 7.67 -5.67
CA SER A 801 -41.95 8.64 -5.44
C SER A 801 -40.63 7.93 -5.70
N GLU A 802 -39.76 8.56 -6.48
CA GLU A 802 -38.45 8.00 -6.86
C GLU A 802 -37.62 7.57 -5.63
N ALA A 803 -37.60 8.40 -4.57
CA ALA A 803 -36.88 8.11 -3.33
C ALA A 803 -37.43 6.92 -2.53
N LYS A 804 -38.73 6.63 -2.65
CA LYS A 804 -39.35 5.50 -1.93
C LYS A 804 -39.38 4.22 -2.77
N ASP A 805 -39.40 4.33 -4.10
CA ASP A 805 -39.53 3.22 -5.05
C ASP A 805 -38.45 2.15 -4.87
N GLU A 806 -37.23 2.56 -4.58
CA GLU A 806 -36.07 1.68 -4.34
C GLU A 806 -36.32 0.67 -3.21
N THR A 807 -37.24 0.98 -2.28
CA THR A 807 -37.62 0.14 -1.13
C THR A 807 -38.98 -0.58 -1.30
N ARG A 808 -39.52 -0.63 -2.52
CA ARG A 808 -40.82 -1.25 -2.83
C ARG A 808 -40.70 -2.59 -3.58
N GLY A 809 -39.67 -3.38 -3.28
CA GLY A 809 -39.47 -4.72 -3.84
C GLY A 809 -40.66 -5.66 -3.61
N GLY A 810 -41.07 -6.39 -4.67
CA GLY A 810 -42.17 -7.33 -4.65
C GLY A 810 -41.75 -8.80 -4.40
N ASN A 811 -42.58 -9.55 -3.68
CA ASN A 811 -42.50 -11.03 -3.51
C ASN A 811 -43.86 -11.68 -3.89
N LEU A 812 -44.46 -11.27 -5.00
CA LEU A 812 -45.73 -11.81 -5.50
C LEU A 812 -45.50 -12.59 -6.80
N LEU A 813 -46.27 -13.64 -7.00
CA LEU A 813 -46.46 -14.35 -8.25
C LEU A 813 -47.92 -14.25 -8.66
N ILE A 814 -48.20 -13.66 -9.83
CA ILE A 814 -49.56 -13.49 -10.34
C ILE A 814 -49.73 -14.40 -11.54
N ILE A 815 -50.71 -15.30 -11.49
CA ILE A 815 -50.96 -16.32 -12.52
C ILE A 815 -52.32 -16.02 -13.16
N CYS A 816 -52.35 -15.71 -14.45
CA CYS A 816 -53.56 -15.35 -15.17
C CYS A 816 -53.88 -16.34 -16.29
N ASP A 817 -55.18 -16.51 -16.59
CA ASP A 817 -55.64 -17.29 -17.74
C ASP A 817 -55.21 -16.69 -19.10
N GLU A 818 -55.31 -17.48 -20.16
CA GLU A 818 -54.93 -17.06 -21.52
C GLU A 818 -55.50 -15.70 -21.98
N PRO A 819 -56.82 -15.42 -21.81
CA PRO A 819 -57.40 -14.13 -22.19
C PRO A 819 -57.09 -13.00 -21.19
N LEU A 820 -56.34 -13.27 -20.11
CA LEU A 820 -56.02 -12.32 -19.04
C LEU A 820 -57.30 -11.74 -18.39
N SER A 821 -58.30 -12.60 -18.21
CA SER A 821 -59.61 -12.31 -17.64
C SER A 821 -59.71 -12.65 -16.15
N THR A 822 -59.00 -13.69 -15.70
CA THR A 822 -58.94 -14.14 -14.31
C THR A 822 -57.50 -14.31 -13.86
N CYS A 823 -57.16 -13.83 -12.67
CA CYS A 823 -55.80 -13.89 -12.12
C CYS A 823 -55.81 -14.36 -10.66
N GLU A 824 -54.91 -15.27 -10.33
CA GLU A 824 -54.61 -15.77 -9.00
C GLU A 824 -53.31 -15.13 -8.49
N VAL A 825 -53.21 -14.86 -7.18
CA VAL A 825 -52.04 -14.21 -6.58
C VAL A 825 -51.46 -15.07 -5.47
N VAL A 826 -50.22 -15.48 -5.67
CA VAL A 826 -49.44 -16.33 -4.77
C VAL A 826 -48.31 -15.50 -4.16
N ARG A 827 -48.01 -15.70 -2.87
CA ARG A 827 -46.88 -15.05 -2.20
C ARG A 827 -45.67 -15.96 -2.26
N VAL A 828 -44.53 -15.44 -2.71
CA VAL A 828 -43.27 -16.18 -2.81
C VAL A 828 -42.43 -15.93 -1.56
N GLY A 829 -42.37 -16.93 -0.66
CA GLY A 829 -41.64 -16.84 0.61
C GLY A 829 -42.01 -15.63 1.49
N GLU A 830 -41.13 -15.28 2.42
CA GLU A 830 -41.28 -14.10 3.28
C GLU A 830 -40.59 -12.86 2.67
N LEU A 831 -41.22 -11.68 2.81
CA LEU A 831 -40.63 -10.42 2.35
C LEU A 831 -39.63 -9.88 3.39
N ASN A 832 -38.45 -10.48 3.44
CA ASN A 832 -37.41 -10.14 4.42
C ASN A 832 -36.54 -8.93 4.00
N HIS A 833 -36.62 -8.52 2.72
CA HIS A 833 -35.82 -7.44 2.16
C HIS A 833 -36.65 -6.52 1.27
N LEU A 834 -37.03 -5.37 1.81
CA LEU A 834 -37.93 -4.40 1.15
C LEU A 834 -37.35 -3.82 -0.15
N ALA A 835 -36.02 -3.82 -0.35
CA ALA A 835 -35.40 -3.26 -1.55
C ALA A 835 -35.27 -4.25 -2.73
N ARG A 836 -35.47 -5.56 -2.50
CA ARG A 836 -35.24 -6.60 -3.50
C ARG A 836 -36.52 -6.86 -4.31
N GLY A 837 -36.47 -6.58 -5.61
CA GLY A 837 -37.57 -6.84 -6.55
C GLY A 837 -37.17 -7.82 -7.63
N PHE A 838 -38.13 -8.60 -8.14
CA PHE A 838 -37.90 -9.51 -9.27
C PHE A 838 -37.56 -8.74 -10.55
N SER A 839 -36.49 -9.13 -11.23
CA SER A 839 -36.01 -8.48 -12.47
C SER A 839 -36.10 -9.36 -13.70
N ALA A 840 -36.12 -10.69 -13.54
CA ALA A 840 -36.33 -11.65 -14.63
C ALA A 840 -36.64 -13.03 -14.05
N PHE A 841 -37.26 -13.91 -14.83
CA PHE A 841 -37.36 -15.33 -14.47
C PHE A 841 -37.50 -16.25 -15.68
N GLN A 842 -37.18 -17.53 -15.47
CA GLN A 842 -37.39 -18.61 -16.42
C GLN A 842 -37.93 -19.84 -15.72
N PHE A 843 -38.80 -20.58 -16.40
CA PHE A 843 -39.23 -21.90 -15.96
C PHE A 843 -38.08 -22.89 -16.09
N ILE A 844 -37.94 -23.77 -15.10
CA ILE A 844 -36.91 -24.80 -15.12
C ILE A 844 -37.36 -25.93 -16.07
N PRO A 845 -36.57 -26.27 -17.10
CA PRO A 845 -36.96 -27.31 -18.03
C PRO A 845 -37.12 -28.69 -17.39
N GLY A 846 -38.08 -29.48 -17.88
CA GLY A 846 -38.37 -30.82 -17.34
C GLY A 846 -39.12 -30.84 -16.02
N THR A 847 -39.67 -29.69 -15.60
CA THR A 847 -40.50 -29.55 -14.40
C THR A 847 -41.98 -29.27 -14.71
N ASP A 848 -42.39 -29.35 -15.98
CA ASP A 848 -43.71 -28.96 -16.47
C ASP A 848 -44.10 -27.54 -16.00
N ASP A 849 -43.11 -26.64 -16.05
CA ASP A 849 -43.19 -25.25 -15.59
C ASP A 849 -43.58 -25.07 -14.10
N ASN A 850 -43.40 -26.09 -13.26
CA ASN A 850 -43.74 -26.01 -11.82
C ASN A 850 -42.63 -25.37 -10.95
N LEU A 851 -41.39 -25.34 -11.43
CA LEU A 851 -40.29 -24.65 -10.75
C LEU A 851 -39.82 -23.44 -11.55
N ILE A 852 -39.53 -22.36 -10.84
CA ILE A 852 -39.10 -21.06 -11.38
C ILE A 852 -37.74 -20.70 -10.81
N MET A 853 -36.81 -20.32 -11.69
CA MET A 853 -35.57 -19.63 -11.30
C MET A 853 -35.74 -18.15 -11.61
N ALA A 854 -35.67 -17.31 -10.58
CA ALA A 854 -35.85 -15.87 -10.70
C ALA A 854 -34.62 -15.11 -10.23
N LEU A 855 -34.47 -13.92 -10.79
CA LEU A 855 -33.48 -12.94 -10.37
C LEU A 855 -34.16 -11.83 -9.58
N LYS A 856 -33.52 -11.41 -8.50
CA LYS A 856 -33.87 -10.21 -7.76
C LYS A 856 -32.75 -9.20 -7.82
N SER A 857 -33.07 -7.93 -7.95
CA SER A 857 -32.09 -6.84 -7.91
C SER A 857 -32.39 -5.83 -6.81
N GLU A 858 -31.32 -5.23 -6.30
CA GLU A 858 -31.33 -4.20 -5.27
C GLU A 858 -30.67 -2.92 -5.81
N GLU A 859 -31.35 -1.79 -5.62
CA GLU A 859 -30.91 -0.46 -6.07
C GLU A 859 -30.89 0.50 -4.90
N LYS A 860 -29.90 1.39 -4.88
CA LYS A 860 -29.77 2.44 -3.88
C LYS A 860 -29.21 3.71 -4.53
N ASP A 861 -29.88 4.84 -4.33
CA ASP A 861 -29.52 6.14 -4.90
C ASP A 861 -29.37 6.10 -6.44
N GLY A 862 -30.25 5.37 -7.12
CA GLY A 862 -30.26 5.19 -8.57
C GLY A 862 -29.11 4.34 -9.13
N LYS A 863 -28.44 3.54 -8.30
CA LYS A 863 -27.36 2.61 -8.70
C LYS A 863 -27.68 1.17 -8.32
N ALA A 864 -27.47 0.24 -9.24
CA ALA A 864 -27.55 -1.19 -8.97
C ALA A 864 -26.47 -1.60 -7.96
N VAL A 865 -26.88 -2.11 -6.80
CA VAL A 865 -25.99 -2.51 -5.70
C VAL A 865 -25.57 -3.97 -5.87
N THR A 866 -26.54 -4.85 -6.12
CA THR A 866 -26.31 -6.30 -6.21
C THR A 866 -27.52 -7.02 -6.81
N SER A 867 -27.27 -8.21 -7.36
CA SER A 867 -28.31 -9.10 -7.90
C SER A 867 -28.22 -10.45 -7.20
N TYR A 868 -29.36 -11.09 -7.04
CA TYR A 868 -29.54 -12.36 -6.34
C TYR A 868 -30.29 -13.34 -7.23
N VAL A 869 -30.00 -14.63 -7.04
CA VAL A 869 -30.74 -15.74 -7.66
C VAL A 869 -31.56 -16.43 -6.58
N THR A 870 -32.81 -16.75 -6.89
CA THR A 870 -33.70 -17.56 -6.05
C THR A 870 -34.41 -18.61 -6.90
N VAL A 871 -34.80 -19.74 -6.28
CA VAL A 871 -35.58 -20.80 -6.93
C VAL A 871 -36.76 -21.15 -6.03
N PHE A 872 -37.96 -21.22 -6.61
CA PHE A 872 -39.19 -21.53 -5.91
C PHE A 872 -40.20 -22.25 -6.82
N ASP A 873 -41.21 -22.89 -6.23
CA ASP A 873 -42.31 -23.52 -6.96
C ASP A 873 -43.47 -22.55 -7.26
N ILE A 874 -44.39 -22.94 -8.14
CA ILE A 874 -45.57 -22.10 -8.49
C ILE A 874 -46.52 -21.84 -7.31
N ASN A 875 -46.38 -22.57 -6.20
CA ASN A 875 -47.15 -22.35 -4.96
C ASN A 875 -46.46 -21.35 -4.01
N GLY A 876 -45.27 -20.87 -4.37
CA GLY A 876 -44.51 -19.88 -3.61
C GLY A 876 -43.51 -20.46 -2.60
N ASN A 877 -43.27 -21.77 -2.59
CA ASN A 877 -42.31 -22.42 -1.71
C ASN A 877 -40.89 -22.24 -2.25
N VAL A 878 -40.01 -21.61 -1.46
CA VAL A 878 -38.62 -21.33 -1.83
C VAL A 878 -37.74 -22.56 -1.56
N ILE A 879 -37.03 -23.03 -2.58
CA ILE A 879 -36.07 -24.15 -2.51
C ILE A 879 -34.61 -23.71 -2.68
N LEU A 880 -34.38 -22.46 -3.10
CA LEU A 880 -33.10 -21.75 -3.00
C LEU A 880 -33.35 -20.30 -2.58
N GLU A 881 -32.85 -19.95 -1.41
CA GLU A 881 -32.85 -18.59 -0.88
C GLU A 881 -31.97 -17.65 -1.71
N ASP A 882 -32.25 -16.33 -1.61
CA ASP A 882 -31.55 -15.27 -2.33
C ASP A 882 -30.02 -15.39 -2.24
N THR A 883 -29.39 -15.88 -3.31
CA THR A 883 -27.93 -16.08 -3.40
C THR A 883 -27.31 -15.01 -4.28
N SER A 884 -26.39 -14.20 -3.76
CA SER A 884 -25.79 -13.10 -4.52
C SER A 884 -24.97 -13.58 -5.72
N VAL A 885 -25.17 -12.92 -6.86
CA VAL A 885 -24.43 -13.12 -8.13
C VAL A 885 -23.03 -12.47 -8.08
N ASN A 886 -22.75 -11.63 -7.08
CA ASN A 886 -21.53 -10.81 -6.97
C ASN A 886 -20.54 -11.29 -5.88
N LYS A 887 -20.27 -12.60 -5.79
CA LYS A 887 -18.99 -13.08 -5.26
C LYS A 887 -17.87 -12.83 -6.30
N GLN A 888 -17.55 -11.55 -6.52
CA GLN A 888 -16.61 -11.03 -7.52
C GLN A 888 -15.13 -11.40 -7.28
N ILE A 889 -14.79 -12.05 -6.17
CA ILE A 889 -13.40 -12.20 -5.72
C ILE A 889 -12.67 -13.39 -6.37
N ASN A 890 -13.37 -14.34 -7.02
CA ASN A 890 -12.73 -15.51 -7.67
C ASN A 890 -12.71 -15.46 -9.22
N ILE A 891 -13.37 -14.49 -9.85
CA ILE A 891 -13.48 -14.41 -11.32
C ILE A 891 -12.33 -13.59 -11.93
N ALA A 892 -11.88 -12.54 -11.25
CA ALA A 892 -10.71 -11.76 -11.68
C ALA A 892 -9.42 -12.61 -11.65
N HIS A 893 -9.28 -13.47 -10.63
CA HIS A 893 -8.18 -14.42 -10.52
C HIS A 893 -8.15 -15.43 -11.69
N LYS A 894 -9.31 -15.96 -12.11
CA LYS A 894 -9.39 -17.00 -13.16
C LYS A 894 -9.29 -16.45 -14.59
N LYS A 895 -9.68 -15.19 -14.82
CA LYS A 895 -9.42 -14.50 -16.12
C LYS A 895 -7.92 -14.29 -16.38
N LEU A 896 -7.10 -14.15 -15.33
CA LEU A 896 -5.65 -14.02 -15.42
C LEU A 896 -4.96 -15.31 -15.92
N ILE A 897 -5.44 -16.47 -15.45
CA ILE A 897 -4.95 -17.80 -15.84
C ILE A 897 -5.15 -18.05 -17.34
N LYS A 898 -6.29 -17.61 -17.88
CA LYS A 898 -6.70 -17.89 -19.26
C LYS A 898 -5.92 -17.07 -20.30
N GLY A 899 -5.53 -15.84 -19.98
CA GLY A 899 -4.75 -14.96 -20.87
C GLY A 899 -3.27 -15.32 -20.98
N ALA A 900 -2.66 -15.86 -19.91
CA ALA A 900 -1.23 -16.16 -19.85
C ALA A 900 -0.84 -17.52 -20.46
N ARG A 901 -1.80 -18.34 -20.93
CA ARG A 901 -1.61 -19.75 -21.35
C ARG A 901 -0.85 -20.61 -20.31
N LEU A 902 -0.84 -20.20 -19.04
CA LEU A 902 -0.24 -20.91 -17.92
C LEU A 902 -1.37 -21.58 -17.13
N LYS A 903 -1.43 -22.91 -17.14
CA LYS A 903 -2.32 -23.67 -16.23
C LYS A 903 -1.67 -23.68 -14.86
N TRP A 904 -2.07 -22.76 -13.99
CA TRP A 904 -1.68 -22.79 -12.58
C TRP A 904 -2.47 -23.88 -11.86
N GLY A 905 -1.80 -24.73 -11.07
CA GLY A 905 -2.46 -25.74 -10.25
C GLY A 905 -3.06 -25.14 -8.97
N ASP A 906 -4.01 -25.82 -8.34
CA ASP A 906 -4.69 -25.30 -7.14
C ASP A 906 -3.73 -24.93 -5.99
N ALA A 907 -2.57 -25.60 -5.90
CA ALA A 907 -1.53 -25.29 -4.91
C ALA A 907 -0.93 -23.89 -5.11
N TYR A 908 -0.74 -23.46 -6.36
CA TYR A 908 -0.27 -22.12 -6.68
C TYR A 908 -1.26 -21.06 -6.21
N GLU A 909 -2.56 -21.28 -6.45
CA GLU A 909 -3.58 -20.31 -6.05
C GLU A 909 -3.66 -20.18 -4.52
N ARG A 910 -3.52 -21.28 -3.79
CA ARG A 910 -3.45 -21.21 -2.31
C ARG A 910 -2.25 -20.41 -1.84
N ALA A 911 -1.06 -20.59 -2.45
CA ALA A 911 0.12 -19.79 -2.15
C ALA A 911 -0.09 -18.29 -2.46
N PHE A 912 -0.76 -17.99 -3.57
CA PHE A 912 -1.06 -16.60 -3.93
C PHE A 912 -2.08 -15.96 -2.95
N GLN A 913 -3.09 -16.71 -2.51
CA GLN A 913 -4.04 -16.23 -1.49
C GLN A 913 -3.37 -16.02 -0.13
N PHE A 914 -2.35 -16.81 0.23
CA PHE A 914 -1.51 -16.56 1.39
C PHE A 914 -0.84 -15.18 1.31
N ASN A 915 -0.24 -14.82 0.17
CA ASN A 915 0.41 -13.52 -0.03
C ASN A 915 -0.59 -12.35 0.11
N LEU A 916 -1.80 -12.51 -0.43
CA LEU A 916 -2.88 -11.53 -0.23
C LEU A 916 -3.28 -11.40 1.24
N GLY A 917 -3.45 -12.52 1.96
CA GLY A 917 -3.71 -12.52 3.40
C GLY A 917 -2.59 -11.85 4.20
N ASN A 918 -1.34 -12.00 3.77
CA ASN A 918 -0.19 -11.40 4.45
C ASN A 918 -0.15 -9.87 4.23
N ALA A 919 -0.62 -9.39 3.08
CA ALA A 919 -0.84 -7.97 2.85
C ALA A 919 -1.99 -7.43 3.70
N GLU A 920 -3.08 -8.19 3.89
CA GLU A 920 -4.17 -7.83 4.81
C GLU A 920 -3.71 -7.73 6.25
N PHE A 921 -2.85 -8.65 6.69
CA PHE A 921 -2.17 -8.56 7.98
C PHE A 921 -1.32 -7.28 8.07
N SER A 922 -0.47 -7.02 7.07
CA SER A 922 0.41 -5.83 7.07
C SER A 922 -0.39 -4.53 7.15
N CYS A 923 -1.55 -4.44 6.49
CA CYS A 923 -2.44 -3.27 6.59
C CYS A 923 -3.41 -3.31 7.79
N GLY A 924 -3.60 -4.48 8.42
CA GLY A 924 -4.63 -4.69 9.44
C GLY A 924 -6.05 -4.45 8.90
N ALA A 925 -6.27 -4.61 7.60
CA ALA A 925 -7.53 -4.27 6.96
C ALA A 925 -7.74 -5.09 5.69
N LYS A 926 -8.98 -5.15 5.22
CA LYS A 926 -9.28 -5.70 3.90
C LYS A 926 -8.64 -4.82 2.85
N LEU A 927 -8.04 -5.43 1.83
CA LEU A 927 -7.40 -4.69 0.73
C LEU A 927 -8.41 -3.85 -0.09
N ASP A 928 -9.72 -4.10 0.08
CA ASP A 928 -10.80 -3.27 -0.47
C ASP A 928 -10.90 -1.87 0.18
N ASP A 929 -10.47 -1.73 1.43
CA ASP A 929 -10.49 -0.45 2.14
C ASP A 929 -9.18 0.33 2.00
N VAL A 930 -8.11 -0.35 1.57
CA VAL A 930 -6.74 0.17 1.53
C VAL A 930 -6.49 0.92 0.21
N SER A 931 -5.87 2.11 0.28
CA SER A 931 -5.48 2.89 -0.91
C SER A 931 -4.42 2.15 -1.72
N TRP A 932 -4.66 1.88 -3.01
CA TRP A 932 -3.62 1.24 -3.84
C TRP A 932 -2.39 2.14 -4.04
N ARG A 933 -2.56 3.46 -4.02
CA ARG A 933 -1.48 4.43 -4.28
C ARG A 933 -0.59 4.64 -3.08
N HIS A 934 -1.18 4.56 -1.89
CA HIS A 934 -0.58 5.06 -0.66
C HIS A 934 -0.54 4.02 0.47
N TRP A 935 -0.80 2.75 0.18
CA TRP A 935 -0.71 1.66 1.16
C TRP A 935 0.70 1.52 1.76
N ASP A 936 1.72 1.71 0.93
CA ASP A 936 3.17 1.65 1.22
C ASP A 936 3.79 3.04 1.34
N GLN A 937 3.01 4.10 1.62
CA GLN A 937 3.50 5.49 1.58
C GLN A 937 4.69 5.75 2.51
N ASN A 938 4.84 4.97 3.58
CA ASN A 938 5.97 5.07 4.49
C ASN A 938 7.29 4.65 3.83
N GLU A 939 7.27 3.80 2.80
CA GLU A 939 8.49 3.41 2.07
C GLU A 939 9.10 4.55 1.24
N ALA A 940 8.39 5.67 1.09
CA ALA A 940 8.97 6.90 0.56
C ALA A 940 10.05 7.52 1.48
N VAL A 941 10.12 7.08 2.75
CA VAL A 941 11.21 7.41 3.68
C VAL A 941 11.99 6.15 4.04
N ASN A 942 13.28 6.29 4.34
CA ASN A 942 14.15 5.16 4.70
C ASN A 942 13.56 4.39 5.89
N GLN A 943 13.45 3.06 5.77
CA GLN A 943 12.92 2.16 6.80
C GLN A 943 14.05 1.59 7.68
N PHE A 944 13.69 1.01 8.83
CA PHE A 944 14.65 0.30 9.68
C PHE A 944 15.19 -0.94 8.97
N ALA A 945 16.50 -1.12 9.02
CA ALA A 945 17.19 -2.21 8.35
C ALA A 945 17.60 -3.34 9.30
N GLY A 946 18.23 -4.38 8.75
CA GLY A 946 18.61 -5.60 9.47
C GLY A 946 17.47 -6.60 9.62
N ALA A 947 17.75 -7.71 10.31
CA ALA A 947 16.75 -8.74 10.57
C ALA A 947 15.57 -8.20 11.39
N HIS A 948 14.40 -8.81 11.22
CA HIS A 948 13.32 -8.67 12.18
C HIS A 948 13.62 -9.53 13.42
N ALA A 949 13.04 -9.20 14.57
CA ALA A 949 13.25 -9.97 15.80
C ALA A 949 11.96 -10.17 16.57
N LEU A 950 11.88 -11.25 17.34
CA LEU A 950 10.83 -11.51 18.32
C LEU A 950 11.29 -11.09 19.71
N LEU A 951 10.49 -10.30 20.42
CA LEU A 951 10.77 -9.92 21.81
C LEU A 951 10.41 -11.06 22.77
N THR A 952 11.39 -11.93 23.05
CA THR A 952 11.19 -13.21 23.75
C THR A 952 10.86 -13.06 25.24
N ASP A 953 11.38 -12.02 25.89
CA ASP A 953 11.06 -11.73 27.30
C ASP A 953 9.75 -10.91 27.45
N GLY A 954 9.07 -10.60 26.34
CA GLY A 954 7.87 -9.76 26.32
C GLY A 954 8.18 -8.27 26.48
N CYS A 955 7.13 -7.45 26.35
CA CYS A 955 7.23 -5.99 26.47
C CYS A 955 6.99 -5.46 27.89
N THR A 956 6.53 -6.28 28.82
CA THR A 956 6.09 -5.84 30.17
C THR A 956 7.24 -5.23 30.95
N GLU A 957 8.41 -5.86 30.95
CA GLU A 957 9.60 -5.31 31.61
C GLU A 957 10.02 -3.98 30.96
N LEU A 958 10.04 -3.91 29.62
CA LEU A 958 10.35 -2.69 28.87
C LEU A 958 9.41 -1.54 29.23
N ILE A 959 8.10 -1.80 29.28
CA ILE A 959 7.09 -0.83 29.69
C ILE A 959 7.27 -0.44 31.16
N GLY A 960 7.55 -1.41 32.05
CA GLY A 960 7.88 -1.17 33.45
C GLY A 960 9.02 -0.16 33.61
N ARG A 961 10.15 -0.39 32.93
CA ARG A 961 11.30 0.52 32.92
C ARG A 961 10.99 1.91 32.39
N LEU A 962 10.10 2.01 31.40
CA LEU A 962 9.65 3.30 30.88
C LEU A 962 8.85 4.11 31.90
N THR A 963 8.13 3.44 32.82
CA THR A 963 7.33 4.10 33.86
C THR A 963 8.16 4.63 35.04
N GLU A 964 9.38 4.13 35.24
CA GLU A 964 10.21 4.47 36.40
C GLU A 964 10.40 5.98 36.60
N GLY A 965 9.91 6.48 37.74
CA GLY A 965 10.02 7.87 38.15
C GLY A 965 9.07 8.85 37.44
N LEU A 966 8.07 8.37 36.69
CA LEU A 966 7.01 9.20 36.11
C LEU A 966 5.83 9.35 37.09
N ASP A 967 5.20 10.53 37.11
CA ASP A 967 3.90 10.73 37.80
C ASP A 967 2.78 10.25 36.87
N ILE A 968 2.31 9.03 37.08
CA ILE A 968 1.25 8.39 36.29
C ILE A 968 -0.02 8.24 37.14
N ARG A 969 -1.16 8.65 36.59
CA ARG A 969 -2.49 8.48 37.18
C ARG A 969 -3.29 7.49 36.34
N TYR A 970 -3.38 6.26 36.84
CA TYR A 970 -4.22 5.21 36.27
C TYR A 970 -5.70 5.42 36.57
N GLU A 971 -6.60 4.85 35.77
CA GLU A 971 -8.06 5.01 35.93
C GLU A 971 -8.53 6.47 35.89
N HIS A 972 -7.81 7.29 35.10
CA HIS A 972 -8.14 8.70 34.85
C HIS A 972 -8.50 8.89 33.37
N GLU A 973 -9.58 8.22 32.93
CA GLU A 973 -10.12 8.38 31.58
C GLU A 973 -10.48 9.85 31.31
N VAL A 974 -9.82 10.47 30.34
CA VAL A 974 -10.04 11.86 29.97
C VAL A 974 -11.32 11.97 29.14
N THR A 975 -12.23 12.85 29.56
CA THR A 975 -13.51 13.09 28.86
C THR A 975 -13.56 14.44 28.16
N SER A 976 -12.80 15.44 28.64
CA SER A 976 -12.69 16.72 27.96
C SER A 976 -11.31 17.37 28.04
N VAL A 977 -10.95 18.07 26.98
CA VAL A 977 -9.74 18.90 26.88
C VAL A 977 -10.15 20.31 26.45
N GLU A 978 -9.95 21.26 27.36
CA GLU A 978 -10.31 22.66 27.19
C GLU A 978 -9.05 23.51 27.02
N TRP A 979 -8.96 24.24 25.91
CA TRP A 979 -7.95 25.27 25.68
C TRP A 979 -8.59 26.50 25.04
N ALA A 980 -7.91 27.63 25.10
CA ALA A 980 -8.28 28.81 24.32
C ALA A 980 -7.02 29.57 23.96
N ARG A 981 -6.98 30.22 22.80
CA ARG A 981 -5.83 31.04 22.39
C ARG A 981 -5.54 32.18 23.38
N THR A 982 -6.56 32.69 24.04
CA THR A 982 -6.49 33.75 25.06
C THR A 982 -6.05 33.25 26.45
N LYS A 983 -6.30 31.97 26.78
CA LYS A 983 -5.89 31.40 28.08
C LYS A 983 -4.38 31.14 28.08
N LYS A 984 -3.73 31.06 29.25
CA LYS A 984 -2.31 30.64 29.32
C LYS A 984 -2.13 29.11 29.39
N THR A 985 -3.14 28.41 29.92
CA THR A 985 -3.07 26.97 30.24
C THR A 985 -4.06 26.13 29.42
N VAL A 986 -3.96 24.82 29.56
CA VAL A 986 -4.89 23.78 29.12
C VAL A 986 -5.51 23.12 30.35
N THR A 987 -6.82 22.85 30.32
CA THR A 987 -7.55 22.15 31.39
C THR A 987 -8.04 20.81 30.86
N VAL A 988 -7.75 19.73 31.59
CA VAL A 988 -8.15 18.37 31.25
C VAL A 988 -9.09 17.86 32.34
N THR A 989 -10.27 17.35 31.95
CA THR A 989 -11.25 16.77 32.87
C THR A 989 -11.35 15.27 32.64
N CYS A 990 -11.33 14.51 33.73
CA CYS A 990 -11.48 13.06 33.72
C CYS A 990 -12.92 12.63 34.06
N GLN A 991 -13.29 11.41 33.69
CA GLN A 991 -14.60 10.82 33.97
C GLN A 991 -14.91 10.76 35.46
N ASN A 992 -13.89 10.53 36.29
CA ASN A 992 -13.99 10.53 37.75
C ASN A 992 -14.14 11.94 38.38
N GLY A 993 -14.37 12.98 37.59
CA GLY A 993 -14.57 14.36 38.04
C GLY A 993 -13.28 15.15 38.34
N LYS A 994 -12.11 14.50 38.37
CA LYS A 994 -10.84 15.18 38.62
C LYS A 994 -10.44 16.08 37.44
N ARG A 995 -9.83 17.21 37.77
CA ARG A 995 -9.37 18.22 36.80
C ARG A 995 -7.88 18.48 36.96
N PHE A 996 -7.18 18.58 35.84
CA PHE A 996 -5.75 18.86 35.78
C PHE A 996 -5.50 20.09 34.90
N VAL A 997 -4.54 20.92 35.30
CA VAL A 997 -4.18 22.15 34.58
C VAL A 997 -2.68 22.17 34.34
N ALA A 998 -2.29 22.46 33.10
CA ALA A 998 -0.88 22.59 32.70
C ALA A 998 -0.71 23.62 31.60
N ASP A 999 0.54 23.97 31.27
CA ASP A 999 0.84 24.93 30.20
C ASP A 999 0.51 24.32 28.83
N LYS A 1000 0.77 23.02 28.64
CA LYS A 1000 0.55 22.27 27.40
C LYS A 1000 -0.08 20.90 27.68
N ALA A 1001 -0.68 20.29 26.66
CA ALA A 1001 -1.11 18.89 26.70
C ALA A 1001 -0.59 18.12 25.47
N LEU A 1002 -0.14 16.90 25.70
CA LEU A 1002 0.26 15.94 24.66
C LEU A 1002 -0.75 14.80 24.63
N LEU A 1003 -1.39 14.61 23.48
CA LEU A 1003 -2.37 13.55 23.25
C LEU A 1003 -1.71 12.36 22.57
N ALA A 1004 -1.61 11.25 23.28
CA ALA A 1004 -1.09 9.97 22.83
C ALA A 1004 -2.22 8.91 22.75
N LEU A 1005 -3.40 9.35 22.29
CA LEU A 1005 -4.59 8.51 22.19
C LEU A 1005 -4.61 7.72 20.87
N PRO A 1006 -5.10 6.47 20.86
CA PRO A 1006 -5.32 5.70 19.63
C PRO A 1006 -6.26 6.41 18.66
N LEU A 1007 -6.06 6.22 17.36
CA LEU A 1007 -6.85 6.87 16.32
C LEU A 1007 -8.35 6.55 16.45
N ALA A 1008 -8.70 5.29 16.73
CA ALA A 1008 -10.09 4.88 16.91
C ALA A 1008 -10.80 5.60 18.06
N VAL A 1009 -10.09 5.94 19.15
CA VAL A 1009 -10.65 6.73 20.27
C VAL A 1009 -10.99 8.16 19.81
N LEU A 1010 -10.14 8.75 18.98
CA LEU A 1010 -10.37 10.08 18.40
C LEU A 1010 -11.52 10.07 17.38
N GLN A 1011 -11.58 9.04 16.53
CA GLN A 1011 -12.64 8.85 15.53
C GLN A 1011 -14.01 8.60 16.16
N LYS A 1012 -14.06 7.86 17.28
CA LYS A 1012 -15.28 7.61 18.06
C LYS A 1012 -15.70 8.81 18.94
N HIS A 1013 -14.99 9.93 18.87
CA HIS A 1013 -15.28 11.17 19.60
C HIS A 1013 -15.43 11.01 21.13
N ARG A 1014 -14.66 10.09 21.74
CA ARG A 1014 -14.74 9.83 23.19
C ARG A 1014 -14.21 10.98 24.06
N VAL A 1015 -13.34 11.81 23.49
CA VAL A 1015 -12.81 13.01 24.16
C VAL A 1015 -13.41 14.27 23.54
N LYS A 1016 -14.06 15.09 24.36
CA LYS A 1016 -14.62 16.38 23.94
C LYS A 1016 -13.54 17.46 23.93
N PHE A 1017 -13.30 18.03 22.76
CA PHE A 1017 -12.37 19.14 22.57
C PHE A 1017 -13.12 20.49 22.59
N ILE A 1018 -12.65 21.43 23.40
CA ILE A 1018 -13.21 22.79 23.50
C ILE A 1018 -12.07 23.81 23.36
N PRO A 1019 -11.99 24.57 22.25
CA PRO A 1019 -12.83 24.51 21.05
C PRO A 1019 -12.69 23.18 20.28
N LYS A 1020 -13.50 22.96 19.23
CA LYS A 1020 -13.34 21.78 18.37
C LYS A 1020 -11.95 21.76 17.72
N LEU A 1021 -11.44 20.56 17.44
CA LEU A 1021 -10.20 20.40 16.67
C LEU A 1021 -10.34 21.02 15.27
N PRO A 1022 -9.25 21.57 14.69
CA PRO A 1022 -9.29 22.16 13.35
C PRO A 1022 -9.80 21.18 12.28
N ASP A 1023 -10.52 21.69 11.28
CA ASP A 1023 -11.12 20.89 10.20
C ASP A 1023 -10.10 20.05 9.42
N LYS A 1024 -8.88 20.57 9.24
CA LYS A 1024 -7.79 19.82 8.59
C LYS A 1024 -7.51 18.51 9.33
N LYS A 1025 -7.59 18.52 10.66
CA LYS A 1025 -7.33 17.37 11.52
C LYS A 1025 -8.50 16.38 11.50
N THR A 1026 -9.73 16.88 11.61
CA THR A 1026 -10.93 16.04 11.57
C THR A 1026 -11.15 15.40 10.21
N LYS A 1027 -10.81 16.09 9.10
CA LYS A 1027 -10.78 15.51 7.75
C LYS A 1027 -9.71 14.41 7.62
N ALA A 1028 -8.50 14.66 8.11
CA ALA A 1028 -7.42 13.68 8.08
C ALA A 1028 -7.79 12.37 8.81
N MET A 1029 -8.53 12.46 9.93
CA MET A 1029 -9.03 11.28 10.65
C MET A 1029 -9.97 10.40 9.81
N LYS A 1030 -10.62 10.92 8.76
CA LYS A 1030 -11.51 10.11 7.90
C LYS A 1030 -10.76 9.27 6.87
N PHE A 1031 -9.57 9.73 6.48
CA PHE A 1031 -8.74 9.14 5.43
C PHE A 1031 -7.67 8.19 5.95
N ILE A 1032 -7.50 8.13 7.27
CA ILE A 1032 -6.65 7.12 7.93
C ILE A 1032 -7.59 6.14 8.61
N GLY A 1033 -7.45 4.86 8.27
CA GLY A 1033 -8.25 3.79 8.83
C GLY A 1033 -7.67 3.27 10.14
N ALA A 1034 -8.55 2.82 11.03
CA ALA A 1034 -8.17 2.08 12.21
C ALA A 1034 -8.18 0.58 11.86
N GLY A 1035 -7.01 0.04 11.53
CA GLY A 1035 -6.84 -1.38 11.23
C GLY A 1035 -6.96 -2.24 12.49
N LEU A 1036 -7.34 -3.49 12.28
CA LEU A 1036 -7.62 -4.46 13.32
C LEU A 1036 -7.09 -5.83 12.94
N ILE A 1037 -6.33 -6.41 13.86
CA ILE A 1037 -5.97 -7.82 13.92
C ILE A 1037 -6.22 -8.32 15.34
N GLU A 1038 -6.49 -9.60 15.49
CA GLU A 1038 -6.56 -10.25 16.79
C GLU A 1038 -5.62 -11.45 16.81
N LYS A 1039 -4.97 -11.71 17.95
CA LYS A 1039 -4.05 -12.81 18.16
C LYS A 1039 -4.73 -13.93 18.92
N VAL A 1040 -4.32 -15.16 18.58
CA VAL A 1040 -4.68 -16.39 19.28
C VAL A 1040 -3.38 -17.13 19.56
N ALA A 1041 -3.10 -17.37 20.83
CA ALA A 1041 -1.95 -18.17 21.26
C ALA A 1041 -2.44 -19.38 22.04
N VAL A 1042 -1.84 -20.53 21.78
CA VAL A 1042 -2.26 -21.81 22.34
C VAL A 1042 -1.05 -22.57 22.85
N ARG A 1043 -1.16 -23.10 24.06
CA ARG A 1043 -0.15 -23.94 24.70
C ARG A 1043 -0.46 -25.42 24.51
N PHE A 1044 0.57 -26.20 24.22
CA PHE A 1044 0.51 -27.64 24.01
C PHE A 1044 1.42 -28.40 24.99
N PRO A 1045 1.10 -29.67 25.32
CA PRO A 1045 1.91 -30.50 26.20
C PRO A 1045 3.25 -30.92 25.58
N TYR A 1046 3.34 -31.01 24.24
CA TYR A 1046 4.58 -31.33 23.53
C TYR A 1046 4.64 -30.66 22.15
N CYS A 1047 5.86 -30.55 21.60
CA CYS A 1047 6.09 -30.04 20.25
C CYS A 1047 5.71 -31.10 19.20
N PHE A 1048 4.53 -30.98 18.58
CA PHE A 1048 4.12 -31.87 17.49
C PHE A 1048 4.68 -31.42 16.11
N TRP A 1049 5.12 -30.17 15.98
CA TRP A 1049 5.69 -29.62 14.73
C TRP A 1049 7.18 -29.93 14.54
N ASN A 1050 7.67 -31.05 15.10
CA ASN A 1050 9.09 -31.44 15.07
C ASN A 1050 9.66 -31.56 13.66
N SER A 1051 8.83 -31.93 12.69
CA SER A 1051 9.21 -32.05 11.27
C SER A 1051 9.60 -30.74 10.60
N LEU A 1052 9.23 -29.59 11.18
CA LEU A 1052 9.56 -28.26 10.67
C LEU A 1052 10.76 -27.62 11.40
N LEU A 1053 11.25 -28.24 12.48
CA LEU A 1053 12.39 -27.69 13.22
C LEU A 1053 13.64 -27.69 12.33
N LYS A 1054 14.41 -26.61 12.43
CA LYS A 1054 15.74 -26.51 11.83
C LYS A 1054 16.70 -27.51 12.48
N LYS A 1055 17.90 -27.65 11.91
CA LYS A 1055 18.97 -28.53 12.44
C LYS A 1055 19.39 -28.20 13.87
N ASP A 1056 19.23 -26.95 14.29
CA ASP A 1056 19.48 -26.48 15.65
C ASP A 1056 18.30 -26.74 16.60
N GLY A 1057 17.25 -27.41 16.13
CA GLY A 1057 16.03 -27.70 16.87
C GLY A 1057 15.07 -26.52 16.99
N THR A 1058 15.29 -25.39 16.33
CA THR A 1058 14.44 -24.20 16.45
C THR A 1058 13.47 -24.03 15.29
N LEU A 1059 12.35 -23.37 15.55
CA LEU A 1059 11.46 -22.82 14.53
C LEU A 1059 11.15 -21.37 14.91
N ASP A 1060 11.06 -20.50 13.90
CA ASP A 1060 10.66 -19.11 14.10
C ASP A 1060 9.17 -18.98 13.83
N TYR A 1061 8.75 -19.43 12.65
CA TYR A 1061 7.36 -19.46 12.21
C TYR A 1061 7.18 -20.34 10.96
N PHE A 1062 5.93 -20.64 10.62
CA PHE A 1062 5.55 -21.28 9.37
C PHE A 1062 4.24 -20.67 8.82
N SER A 1063 4.07 -20.75 7.50
CA SER A 1063 2.91 -20.18 6.79
C SER A 1063 1.79 -21.21 6.61
N HIS A 1064 0.57 -20.73 6.53
CA HIS A 1064 -0.62 -21.52 6.22
C HIS A 1064 -1.21 -21.06 4.88
N ALA A 1065 -1.11 -21.90 3.86
CA ALA A 1065 -1.78 -21.66 2.59
C ALA A 1065 -3.28 -22.01 2.72
N PRO A 1066 -4.21 -21.03 2.61
CA PRO A 1066 -5.61 -21.22 2.94
C PRO A 1066 -6.32 -22.15 1.96
N ARG A 1067 -7.34 -22.89 2.42
CA ARG A 1067 -8.18 -23.74 1.55
C ARG A 1067 -9.07 -22.93 0.61
N LYS A 1068 -9.52 -21.75 1.06
CA LYS A 1068 -10.45 -20.86 0.37
C LYS A 1068 -9.96 -19.43 0.50
N SER A 1069 -10.23 -18.60 -0.50
CA SER A 1069 -9.90 -17.17 -0.49
C SER A 1069 -10.56 -16.39 0.65
N SER A 1070 -11.73 -16.84 1.15
CA SER A 1070 -12.39 -16.26 2.33
C SER A 1070 -11.63 -16.46 3.64
N ASP A 1071 -10.76 -17.46 3.68
CA ASP A 1071 -10.09 -17.91 4.90
C ASP A 1071 -8.64 -17.41 4.95
N ARG A 1072 -8.21 -16.59 3.98
CA ARG A 1072 -6.83 -16.09 3.88
C ARG A 1072 -6.38 -15.25 5.08
N GLY A 1073 -7.34 -14.64 5.78
CA GLY A 1073 -7.09 -13.91 7.02
C GLY A 1073 -7.19 -14.77 8.27
N LEU A 1074 -7.51 -16.06 8.16
CA LEU A 1074 -7.71 -16.97 9.29
C LEU A 1074 -6.44 -17.79 9.54
N PHE A 1075 -5.69 -17.42 10.58
CA PHE A 1075 -4.47 -18.10 11.00
C PHE A 1075 -3.43 -18.23 9.88
N ASN A 1076 -3.12 -17.10 9.23
CA ASN A 1076 -2.28 -17.09 8.03
C ASN A 1076 -0.81 -17.50 8.31
N MET A 1077 -0.32 -17.19 9.50
CA MET A 1077 1.06 -17.48 9.96
C MET A 1077 1.04 -18.00 11.39
N PHE A 1078 1.85 -19.02 11.68
CA PHE A 1078 2.03 -19.54 13.03
C PHE A 1078 3.45 -19.26 13.49
N TYR A 1079 3.59 -18.58 14.63
CA TYR A 1079 4.84 -18.23 15.27
C TYR A 1079 5.12 -19.17 16.44
N ASP A 1080 6.35 -19.67 16.52
CA ASP A 1080 6.79 -20.49 17.63
C ASP A 1080 7.36 -19.61 18.74
N PHE A 1081 6.68 -19.63 19.89
CA PHE A 1081 7.01 -18.88 21.09
C PHE A 1081 7.76 -19.73 22.13
N SER A 1082 7.97 -21.01 21.85
CA SER A 1082 8.57 -21.96 22.79
C SER A 1082 9.98 -21.50 23.18
N ARG A 1083 10.18 -21.24 24.46
CA ARG A 1083 11.49 -20.82 25.00
C ARG A 1083 12.30 -22.05 25.39
N ARG A 1084 13.45 -22.27 24.77
CA ARG A 1084 14.34 -23.38 25.15
C ARG A 1084 15.27 -22.95 26.28
N ASP A 1085 15.54 -23.85 27.21
CA ASP A 1085 16.55 -23.70 28.26
C ASP A 1085 17.98 -23.89 27.71
N ALA A 1086 18.98 -23.78 28.58
CA ALA A 1086 20.39 -23.96 28.21
C ALA A 1086 20.72 -25.37 27.67
N ASN A 1087 19.86 -26.36 27.93
CA ASN A 1087 19.99 -27.73 27.44
C ASN A 1087 19.20 -27.98 26.14
N GLY A 1088 18.56 -26.93 25.59
CA GLY A 1088 17.76 -27.02 24.36
C GLY A 1088 16.34 -27.55 24.58
N VAL A 1089 15.88 -27.74 25.82
CA VAL A 1089 14.54 -28.24 26.13
C VAL A 1089 13.61 -27.07 26.41
N ALA A 1090 12.43 -27.04 25.78
CA ALA A 1090 11.41 -26.03 26.07
C ALA A 1090 10.49 -26.53 27.19
N PRO A 1091 10.29 -25.75 28.28
CA PRO A 1091 9.36 -26.12 29.34
C PRO A 1091 7.89 -25.92 28.92
N PHE A 1092 7.66 -25.08 27.90
CA PHE A 1092 6.33 -24.75 27.38
C PHE A 1092 6.38 -24.69 25.86
N TYR A 1093 5.40 -25.32 25.21
CA TYR A 1093 5.27 -25.31 23.75
C TYR A 1093 4.08 -24.43 23.37
N VAL A 1094 4.35 -23.29 22.74
CA VAL A 1094 3.32 -22.29 22.46
C VAL A 1094 3.40 -21.85 21.01
N LEU A 1095 2.27 -21.94 20.30
CA LEU A 1095 2.10 -21.35 18.98
C LEU A 1095 1.18 -20.14 19.08
N MET A 1096 1.52 -19.08 18.35
CA MET A 1096 0.68 -17.91 18.18
C MET A 1096 0.35 -17.70 16.70
N SER A 1097 -0.90 -17.37 16.42
CA SER A 1097 -1.35 -16.92 15.10
C SER A 1097 -2.24 -15.71 15.25
N TYR A 1098 -2.67 -15.15 14.13
CA TYR A 1098 -3.53 -13.99 14.08
C TYR A 1098 -4.71 -14.19 13.13
N VAL A 1099 -5.73 -13.36 13.33
CA VAL A 1099 -6.84 -13.19 12.40
C VAL A 1099 -6.91 -11.73 11.92
N CYS A 1100 -7.11 -11.55 10.63
CA CYS A 1100 -7.16 -10.23 9.97
C CYS A 1100 -8.17 -10.22 8.82
N GLY A 1101 -8.32 -9.07 8.15
CA GLY A 1101 -9.17 -8.94 6.97
C GLY A 1101 -10.64 -9.30 7.27
N ASP A 1102 -11.23 -10.18 6.46
CA ASP A 1102 -12.59 -10.69 6.67
C ASP A 1102 -12.72 -11.56 7.93
N SER A 1103 -11.66 -12.28 8.29
CA SER A 1103 -11.68 -13.29 9.35
C SER A 1103 -11.65 -12.70 10.76
N VAL A 1104 -11.33 -11.42 10.92
CA VAL A 1104 -11.31 -10.76 12.24
C VAL A 1104 -12.69 -10.77 12.93
N ASN A 1105 -13.76 -10.82 12.13
CA ASN A 1105 -15.13 -10.89 12.66
C ASN A 1105 -15.42 -12.18 13.42
N VAL A 1106 -14.68 -13.27 13.15
CA VAL A 1106 -14.81 -14.54 13.87
C VAL A 1106 -14.66 -14.31 15.37
N VAL A 1107 -13.74 -13.44 15.79
CA VAL A 1107 -13.52 -13.16 17.21
C VAL A 1107 -14.75 -12.53 17.85
N ASN A 1108 -15.51 -11.71 17.13
CA ASN A 1108 -16.74 -11.11 17.68
C ASN A 1108 -17.94 -12.08 17.71
N LEU A 1109 -17.89 -13.15 16.92
CA LEU A 1109 -18.99 -14.11 16.77
C LEU A 1109 -18.90 -15.29 17.73
N TYR A 1110 -17.68 -15.66 18.12
CA TYR A 1110 -17.40 -16.86 18.91
C TYR A 1110 -16.71 -16.53 20.23
N ASN A 1111 -16.87 -17.41 21.21
CA ASN A 1111 -16.16 -17.32 22.48
C ASN A 1111 -14.70 -17.84 22.37
N ASP A 1112 -13.90 -17.66 23.42
CA ASP A 1112 -12.48 -17.98 23.38
C ASP A 1112 -12.21 -19.51 23.23
N GLU A 1113 -13.08 -20.37 23.76
CA GLU A 1113 -12.97 -21.82 23.63
C GLU A 1113 -13.23 -22.29 22.20
N GLU A 1114 -14.26 -21.73 21.55
CA GLU A 1114 -14.61 -22.02 20.16
C GLU A 1114 -13.51 -21.55 19.19
N ILE A 1115 -12.93 -20.37 19.43
CA ILE A 1115 -11.81 -19.85 18.63
C ILE A 1115 -10.57 -20.73 18.83
N THR A 1116 -10.30 -21.15 20.06
CA THR A 1116 -9.20 -22.07 20.37
C THR A 1116 -9.40 -23.41 19.66
N LYS A 1117 -10.63 -23.94 19.65
CA LYS A 1117 -10.98 -25.14 18.90
C LYS A 1117 -10.71 -24.94 17.40
N MET A 1118 -11.13 -23.82 16.81
CA MET A 1118 -10.85 -23.50 15.40
C MET A 1118 -9.35 -23.44 15.11
N PHE A 1119 -8.55 -22.88 16.02
CA PHE A 1119 -7.08 -22.83 15.91
C PHE A 1119 -6.48 -24.24 15.87
N VAL A 1120 -6.86 -25.09 16.82
CA VAL A 1120 -6.38 -26.48 16.90
C VAL A 1120 -6.87 -27.31 15.71
N ASP A 1121 -8.12 -27.15 15.28
CA ASP A 1121 -8.67 -27.84 14.12
C ASP A 1121 -7.99 -27.41 12.82
N THR A 1122 -7.49 -26.16 12.74
CA THR A 1122 -6.64 -25.71 11.63
C THR A 1122 -5.28 -26.41 11.67
N LEU A 1123 -4.65 -26.51 12.83
CA LEU A 1123 -3.39 -27.25 12.98
C LEU A 1123 -3.55 -28.74 12.62
N ARG A 1124 -4.65 -29.38 13.01
CA ARG A 1124 -4.98 -30.78 12.66
C ARG A 1124 -5.08 -30.98 11.15
N GLN A 1125 -5.53 -29.96 10.42
CA GLN A 1125 -5.55 -29.98 8.96
C GLN A 1125 -4.15 -29.80 8.35
N LEU A 1126 -3.29 -29.01 8.98
CA LEU A 1126 -1.91 -28.78 8.51
C LEU A 1126 -1.00 -29.99 8.77
N PHE A 1127 -1.21 -30.71 9.88
CA PHE A 1127 -0.43 -31.88 10.27
C PHE A 1127 -1.31 -33.13 10.44
N PRO A 1128 -1.94 -33.65 9.36
CA PRO A 1128 -2.90 -34.75 9.46
C PRO A 1128 -2.27 -36.10 9.86
N LYS A 1129 -0.94 -36.19 9.84
CA LYS A 1129 -0.19 -37.38 10.25
C LYS A 1129 0.26 -37.34 11.71
N GLU A 1130 0.21 -36.18 12.34
CA GLU A 1130 0.62 -35.99 13.71
C GLU A 1130 -0.62 -36.10 14.61
N ASP A 1131 -0.47 -36.72 15.77
CA ASP A 1131 -1.51 -36.70 16.80
C ASP A 1131 -1.42 -35.36 17.53
N ILE A 1132 -2.33 -34.43 17.25
CA ILE A 1132 -2.27 -33.09 17.87
C ILE A 1132 -3.04 -33.12 19.19
N PRO A 1133 -2.35 -32.91 20.33
CA PRO A 1133 -2.96 -32.97 21.64
C PRO A 1133 -3.96 -31.83 21.85
N ASP A 1134 -4.85 -32.03 22.82
CA ASP A 1134 -5.71 -30.95 23.28
C ASP A 1134 -4.89 -29.85 23.96
N PRO A 1135 -5.32 -28.57 23.84
CA PRO A 1135 -4.57 -27.44 24.36
C PRO A 1135 -4.61 -27.39 25.89
N GLU A 1136 -3.48 -27.07 26.52
CA GLU A 1136 -3.40 -26.88 27.98
C GLU A 1136 -3.92 -25.49 28.42
N GLY A 1137 -3.97 -24.54 27.47
CA GLY A 1137 -4.45 -23.19 27.70
C GLY A 1137 -4.37 -22.34 26.43
N ALA A 1138 -5.12 -21.24 26.40
CA ALA A 1138 -5.13 -20.33 25.27
C ALA A 1138 -5.33 -18.87 25.70
N VAL A 1139 -4.86 -17.95 24.86
CA VAL A 1139 -5.05 -16.51 24.96
C VAL A 1139 -5.64 -16.01 23.65
N VAL A 1140 -6.83 -15.39 23.72
CA VAL A 1140 -7.48 -14.74 22.57
C VAL A 1140 -7.58 -13.24 22.85
N THR A 1141 -7.25 -12.41 21.86
CA THR A 1141 -7.31 -10.94 22.00
C THR A 1141 -8.61 -10.38 21.44
N ARG A 1142 -9.03 -9.22 21.97
CA ARG A 1142 -10.27 -8.52 21.59
C ARG A 1142 -10.07 -7.01 21.52
N TRP A 1143 -8.99 -6.55 20.88
CA TRP A 1143 -8.64 -5.13 20.71
C TRP A 1143 -9.74 -4.29 20.06
N GLY A 1144 -10.51 -4.86 19.13
CA GLY A 1144 -11.59 -4.13 18.44
C GLY A 1144 -12.71 -3.71 19.39
N SER A 1145 -12.97 -4.54 20.40
CA SER A 1145 -13.97 -4.29 21.44
C SER A 1145 -13.49 -3.37 22.57
N ASP A 1146 -12.17 -3.18 22.70
CA ASP A 1146 -11.59 -2.38 23.78
C ASP A 1146 -12.00 -0.90 23.66
N PRO A 1147 -12.76 -0.35 24.63
CA PRO A 1147 -13.27 1.02 24.57
C PRO A 1147 -12.19 2.10 24.57
N HIS A 1148 -11.01 1.80 25.12
CA HIS A 1148 -9.88 2.74 25.27
C HIS A 1148 -8.85 2.60 24.15
N ILE A 1149 -9.00 1.60 23.28
CA ILE A 1149 -8.06 1.31 22.18
C ILE A 1149 -8.81 1.16 20.86
N GLY A 1150 -9.63 0.13 20.72
CA GLY A 1150 -10.55 -0.07 19.59
C GLY A 1150 -9.91 -0.33 18.22
N MET A 1151 -8.62 -0.67 18.19
CA MET A 1151 -7.82 -0.91 16.97
C MET A 1151 -6.48 -1.59 17.29
N SER A 1152 -5.81 -2.11 16.26
CA SER A 1152 -4.44 -2.62 16.35
C SER A 1152 -3.43 -1.59 15.86
N TYR A 1153 -3.50 -1.17 14.59
CA TYR A 1153 -2.64 -0.13 14.01
C TYR A 1153 -3.33 0.55 12.82
N SER A 1154 -2.85 1.73 12.40
CA SER A 1154 -3.47 2.53 11.34
C SER A 1154 -3.03 2.14 9.93
N TYR A 1155 -3.89 2.37 8.93
CA TYR A 1155 -3.58 2.23 7.51
C TYR A 1155 -4.15 3.41 6.69
N VAL A 1156 -3.70 3.57 5.44
CA VAL A 1156 -4.23 4.60 4.54
C VAL A 1156 -5.46 4.08 3.79
N ARG A 1157 -6.61 4.72 4.01
CA ARG A 1157 -7.85 4.39 3.28
C ARG A 1157 -7.82 4.91 1.86
N VAL A 1158 -8.66 4.34 1.00
CA VAL A 1158 -8.91 4.89 -0.35
C VAL A 1158 -9.22 6.40 -0.29
N GLY A 1159 -8.50 7.17 -1.10
CA GLY A 1159 -8.54 8.64 -1.12
C GLY A 1159 -7.64 9.32 -0.09
N GLY A 1160 -7.01 8.56 0.80
CA GLY A 1160 -6.04 9.04 1.79
C GLY A 1160 -4.61 9.09 1.26
N THR A 1161 -3.76 9.88 1.90
CA THR A 1161 -2.34 10.02 1.59
C THR A 1161 -1.52 10.10 2.87
N GLY A 1162 -0.19 9.95 2.74
CA GLY A 1162 0.77 10.17 3.83
C GLY A 1162 0.61 11.50 4.55
N ALA A 1163 0.27 12.57 3.83
CA ALA A 1163 0.10 13.92 4.39
C ALA A 1163 -1.02 14.02 5.44
N HIS A 1164 -1.95 13.05 5.48
CA HIS A 1164 -2.94 12.99 6.55
C HIS A 1164 -2.32 12.61 7.89
N TYR A 1165 -1.24 11.81 7.92
CA TYR A 1165 -0.49 11.53 9.14
C TYR A 1165 0.14 12.82 9.69
N ASP A 1166 0.77 13.62 8.83
CA ASP A 1166 1.32 14.92 9.21
C ASP A 1166 0.26 15.89 9.72
N ALA A 1167 -0.91 15.92 9.08
CA ALA A 1167 -2.04 16.72 9.55
C ALA A 1167 -2.54 16.30 10.94
N LEU A 1168 -2.47 15.00 11.27
CA LEU A 1168 -2.81 14.48 12.60
C LEU A 1168 -1.71 14.73 13.63
N ALA A 1169 -0.45 14.76 13.23
CA ALA A 1169 0.67 15.07 14.11
C ALA A 1169 0.83 16.58 14.39
N ALA A 1170 0.29 17.43 13.52
CA ALA A 1170 0.43 18.88 13.62
C ALA A 1170 -0.09 19.42 14.98
N PRO A 1171 0.69 20.29 15.67
CA PRO A 1171 0.27 20.90 16.92
C PRO A 1171 -0.85 21.92 16.69
N VAL A 1172 -1.69 22.12 17.70
CA VAL A 1172 -2.80 23.09 17.67
C VAL A 1172 -2.53 24.22 18.66
N ASP A 1173 -2.54 25.46 18.16
CA ASP A 1173 -2.33 26.71 18.90
C ASP A 1173 -1.06 26.74 19.77
N GLY A 1174 -0.06 25.91 19.43
CA GLY A 1174 1.14 25.70 20.25
C GLY A 1174 0.83 25.20 21.66
N LYS A 1175 -0.33 24.57 21.89
CA LYS A 1175 -0.81 24.11 23.20
C LYS A 1175 -1.11 22.63 23.26
N LEU A 1176 -1.77 22.13 22.22
CA LEU A 1176 -2.03 20.72 22.07
C LEU A 1176 -1.02 20.13 21.10
N TYR A 1177 -0.41 19.03 21.52
CA TYR A 1177 0.51 18.23 20.72
C TYR A 1177 -0.08 16.84 20.58
N PHE A 1178 0.30 16.14 19.51
CA PHE A 1178 -0.19 14.79 19.22
C PHE A 1178 0.99 13.84 19.00
N ALA A 1179 0.89 12.65 19.58
CA ALA A 1179 1.84 11.56 19.44
C ALA A 1179 1.10 10.22 19.29
N GLY A 1180 1.84 9.17 18.96
CA GLY A 1180 1.30 7.85 18.61
C GLY A 1180 1.83 7.41 17.25
N GLU A 1181 1.42 6.21 16.81
CA GLU A 1181 1.83 5.62 15.53
C GLU A 1181 1.53 6.48 14.30
N VAL A 1182 0.61 7.44 14.45
CA VAL A 1182 0.10 8.33 13.41
C VAL A 1182 1.11 9.43 13.03
N LYS A 1183 2.36 9.37 13.50
CA LYS A 1183 3.43 10.33 13.16
C LYS A 1183 4.58 9.60 12.49
N LEU A 1184 4.45 9.38 11.17
CA LEU A 1184 5.36 8.54 10.40
C LEU A 1184 6.48 9.29 9.67
N GLN A 1185 6.36 10.60 9.41
CA GLN A 1185 7.17 11.18 8.33
C GLN A 1185 8.50 11.83 8.79
N HIS A 1186 8.62 12.44 9.98
CA HIS A 1186 9.81 13.25 10.29
C HIS A 1186 10.20 13.42 11.79
N THR A 1187 9.91 12.50 12.73
CA THR A 1187 10.41 12.70 14.11
C THR A 1187 10.70 11.43 14.92
N LEU A 1188 12.00 11.17 15.05
CA LEU A 1188 12.85 10.46 16.04
C LEU A 1188 12.30 9.58 17.20
N ILE A 1189 11.03 9.57 17.61
CA ILE A 1189 10.60 8.76 18.79
C ILE A 1189 9.23 8.07 18.68
N CYS A 1190 8.41 8.31 17.65
CA CYS A 1190 7.00 7.87 17.69
C CYS A 1190 6.49 6.97 16.55
N SER A 1191 7.34 6.47 15.66
CA SER A 1191 6.95 5.32 14.85
C SER A 1191 6.97 4.09 15.77
N CYS A 1192 5.79 3.65 16.21
CA CYS A 1192 5.63 2.39 16.93
C CYS A 1192 5.85 1.24 15.94
N SER A 1193 7.10 1.03 15.54
CA SER A 1193 7.54 -0.03 14.61
C SER A 1193 7.69 -1.37 15.34
N VAL A 1194 6.69 -1.69 16.18
CA VAL A 1194 6.53 -3.00 16.79
C VAL A 1194 5.16 -3.50 16.38
N THR A 1195 5.11 -4.58 15.59
CA THR A 1195 3.89 -5.25 15.12
C THR A 1195 3.44 -6.37 16.06
#